data_AF-A0A6H0KIB7-F1
#
_entry.id   AF-A0A6H0KIB7-F1
#
_cell.length_a   1.000
_cell.length_b   1.000
_cell.length_c   1.000
_cell.angle_alpha   90.00
_cell.angle_beta   90.00
_cell.angle_gamma   90.00
#
_symmetry.space_group_name_H-M   'P 1'
#
loop_
_entity.id
_entity.type
_entity.pdbx_description
1 polymer ?
#
loop_
_entity_poly.entity_id
_entity_poly.type
_entity_poly.pdbx_seq_one_letter_code
_entity_poly.pdbx_strand_id
1 'polypeptide(L)'
;MKRLALLGYCLLLSGLTLWANTSQRLREVVDLRGSWEFALDPDGKGEFAQWWKKQLPETVILPGTTDSNKKGIANTNKSETTYLSRYYKYEGAAWYSRNIEIPADWKGKHIVLFLERTRPSTVWIDGQEVGKNNYLSTPQEYDLTHFLTPGSHKLTIRIDNGKSIPKQIRSSSHACTESTQTNWNGIIGRIELQAMNPLFIESIQTFPSVADRSVKVKITLSKEHGINGKQIRLSAAAFNSSRKHKVKATEYALKEGCKEYEFVYQLGSKALLWSDLQPALYQLKAEINGIDERTVRFGLRDFKAEQTHFTINGAKTFLRGKHDACVFPLTGYTAMDLEQWRRYFSICKEYGLNHCRFHSWCPPAACFEAADLEGVYLQPELPIWGGFKKESVELMDFLMKDGENIMREYSNHASFVLFALGNELGGDINVMKDFVNRFRSIEPRHLYTYGSNIFLGSKGHIPGEDFLVTCRVGSGEGYSTHARASFSFADAAEGGYLNNTYPNSVMNFDAALEKSSVPVIGHETGQFQTYPDYEEMKKYTGVLAPWNFEVFRDRLKKAGMLEQADDFFKASGAWSVELYRADIEMNLRSERMAGFQLLDLQDYPGQGSAYVGILDAFMDSKGLIEPKKWREFCCEVVPLLTTAKFCWTGQEIFEGNIEIANYGEHSLKGKSVSWELKTGKRLLGKGKMPVPSGLGLLTAGTIRLTLPNLEKAYKAELSLKIAGTSYRNTYPLWIYPAKKQLNTEGIVVARQLTDEVLSALKQGGKVLLMPGKEDCKEVTVGGLFQTDYWNYRMFKSICDRIKKPASPGTLGILTNPEHALFKDFPTDFHTNWQWYPIIKNSYPLILDNMPEEYRPIVQVIDNVERNHKLGLVFELNVGGGKLLVCMADLETARNTPEGLQFNASLLEYMNSPEFKPATSVSTESLKNLFVAGVQKEGIKVLDNISYD
;
A
#
# COMPACT_ATOMS: atom_id res chain seq x y z
N MET A 1 16.10 0.37 -58.60
CA MET A 1 15.17 0.64 -59.71
C MET A 1 13.78 0.30 -59.22
N LYS A 2 12.70 1.09 -59.27
CA LYS A 2 12.34 2.47 -59.64
C LYS A 2 10.97 2.65 -58.93
N ARG A 3 10.82 3.65 -58.06
CA ARG A 3 9.94 4.83 -58.22
C ARG A 3 8.63 4.63 -59.01
N LEU A 4 7.56 5.22 -58.45
CA LEU A 4 6.30 5.74 -59.02
C LEU A 4 5.01 5.01 -58.64
N ALA A 5 4.26 5.62 -57.70
CA ALA A 5 2.81 5.82 -57.78
C ALA A 5 2.34 6.73 -56.62
N LEU A 6 2.66 8.02 -56.74
CA LEU A 6 2.06 9.12 -55.96
C LEU A 6 1.39 9.99 -57.02
N LEU A 7 0.06 10.10 -57.04
CA LEU A 7 -0.76 11.21 -57.58
C LEU A 7 -2.17 10.70 -57.90
N GLY A 8 -3.16 11.28 -57.24
CA GLY A 8 -4.55 11.20 -57.65
C GLY A 8 -5.49 11.21 -56.47
N TYR A 9 -5.71 12.38 -55.85
CA TYR A 9 -6.99 12.79 -55.25
C TYR A 9 -6.91 14.25 -54.76
N CYS A 10 -6.91 15.19 -55.70
CA CYS A 10 -7.30 16.58 -55.45
C CYS A 10 -8.23 17.01 -56.58
N LEU A 11 -9.49 17.32 -56.20
CA LEU A 11 -10.56 18.05 -56.91
C LEU A 11 -11.86 17.27 -57.00
N LEU A 12 -12.70 17.43 -55.98
CA LEU A 12 -14.17 17.51 -56.08
C LEU A 12 -14.66 18.19 -54.79
N LEU A 13 -14.56 19.52 -54.81
CA LEU A 13 -15.14 20.44 -53.82
C LEU A 13 -16.33 21.11 -54.51
N SER A 14 -17.55 20.77 -54.10
CA SER A 14 -18.70 21.70 -53.94
C SER A 14 -20.01 20.91 -53.89
N GLY A 15 -20.74 21.04 -52.77
CA GLY A 15 -22.19 20.76 -52.75
C GLY A 15 -22.62 19.54 -51.95
N LEU A 16 -22.37 19.51 -50.64
CA LEU A 16 -23.22 18.78 -49.70
C LEU A 16 -23.53 19.71 -48.53
N THR A 17 -24.73 20.28 -48.60
CA THR A 17 -25.39 21.00 -47.52
C THR A 17 -25.32 20.19 -46.23
N LEU A 18 -24.64 20.74 -45.23
CA LEU A 18 -24.73 20.32 -43.83
C LEU A 18 -26.18 20.41 -43.39
N TRP A 19 -26.90 19.30 -43.41
CA TRP A 19 -27.96 19.06 -42.44
C TRP A 19 -27.26 18.64 -41.16
N ALA A 20 -26.82 19.63 -40.39
CA ALA A 20 -26.52 19.42 -38.98
C ALA A 20 -27.84 18.98 -38.34
N ASN A 21 -27.99 17.68 -38.11
CA ASN A 21 -28.97 17.18 -37.16
C ASN A 21 -28.55 17.72 -35.79
N THR A 22 -29.02 18.92 -35.46
CA THR A 22 -29.02 19.46 -34.10
C THR A 22 -29.98 18.62 -33.28
N SER A 23 -29.54 17.42 -32.89
CA SER A 23 -30.05 16.78 -31.68
C SER A 23 -29.81 17.79 -30.57
N GLN A 24 -30.88 18.48 -30.15
CA GLN A 24 -30.84 19.39 -29.01
C GLN A 24 -30.38 18.57 -27.80
N ARG A 25 -29.19 18.87 -27.26
CA ARG A 25 -28.70 18.18 -26.07
C ARG A 25 -29.62 18.54 -24.91
N LEU A 26 -30.17 17.54 -24.22
CA LEU A 26 -31.13 17.75 -23.13
C LEU A 26 -30.46 18.35 -21.87
N ARG A 27 -29.16 18.10 -21.71
CA ARG A 27 -28.28 18.72 -20.73
C ARG A 27 -27.07 19.32 -21.43
N GLU A 28 -26.73 20.54 -21.04
CA GLU A 28 -25.67 21.32 -21.68
C GLU A 28 -24.59 21.65 -20.66
N VAL A 29 -23.34 21.71 -21.11
CA VAL A 29 -22.18 21.93 -20.25
C VAL A 29 -21.31 23.01 -20.87
N VAL A 30 -20.94 24.00 -20.05
CA VAL A 30 -19.87 24.95 -20.35
C VAL A 30 -18.68 24.61 -19.45
N ASP A 31 -17.57 24.27 -20.10
CA ASP A 31 -16.31 23.96 -19.45
C ASP A 31 -15.58 25.25 -19.04
N LEU A 32 -15.22 25.37 -17.76
CA LEU A 32 -14.57 26.54 -17.18
C LEU A 32 -13.05 26.36 -16.99
N ARG A 33 -12.45 25.33 -17.59
CA ARG A 33 -11.00 25.13 -17.60
C ARG A 33 -10.26 26.27 -18.32
N GLY A 34 -9.01 26.52 -17.96
CA GLY A 34 -8.15 27.56 -18.54
C GLY A 34 -7.68 28.60 -17.52
N SER A 35 -7.53 29.85 -17.97
CA SER A 35 -6.98 30.93 -17.14
C SER A 35 -8.03 31.56 -16.23
N TRP A 36 -7.62 31.85 -15.00
CA TRP A 36 -8.41 32.52 -13.96
C TRP A 36 -7.59 33.65 -13.34
N GLU A 37 -8.23 34.79 -13.06
CA GLU A 37 -7.65 35.82 -12.20
C GLU A 37 -7.51 35.26 -10.77
N PHE A 38 -6.49 35.71 -10.05
CA PHE A 38 -6.05 35.08 -8.82
C PHE A 38 -5.48 36.06 -7.80
N ALA A 39 -5.74 35.80 -6.51
CA ALA A 39 -5.06 36.43 -5.40
C ALA A 39 -4.88 35.45 -4.22
N LEU A 40 -3.68 35.38 -3.66
CA LEU A 40 -3.50 34.82 -2.32
C LEU A 40 -4.05 35.78 -1.26
N ASP A 41 -4.64 35.26 -0.20
CA ASP A 41 -5.16 36.02 0.93
C ASP A 41 -4.54 35.56 2.26
N PRO A 42 -3.20 35.70 2.43
CA PRO A 42 -2.49 35.19 3.61
C PRO A 42 -2.95 35.88 4.91
N ASP A 43 -3.45 37.11 4.80
CA ASP A 43 -3.91 37.93 5.94
C ASP A 43 -5.44 37.86 6.15
N GLY A 44 -6.19 37.14 5.32
CA GLY A 44 -7.66 37.05 5.40
C GLY A 44 -8.38 38.38 5.18
N LYS A 45 -7.82 39.29 4.39
CA LYS A 45 -8.35 40.64 4.11
C LYS A 45 -9.35 40.66 2.95
N GLY A 46 -9.40 39.61 2.13
CA GLY A 46 -10.16 39.60 0.89
C GLY A 46 -11.66 39.78 1.09
N GLU A 47 -12.21 39.22 2.19
CA GLU A 47 -13.64 39.37 2.48
C GLU A 47 -13.98 40.81 2.88
N PHE A 48 -13.23 41.38 3.82
CA PHE A 48 -13.40 42.77 4.25
C PHE A 48 -13.21 43.75 3.10
N ALA A 49 -12.22 43.50 2.24
CA ALA A 49 -11.91 44.33 1.09
C ALA A 49 -12.78 44.04 -0.15
N GLN A 50 -13.78 43.14 -0.04
CA GLN A 50 -14.72 42.75 -1.10
C GLN A 50 -14.03 42.39 -2.42
N TRP A 51 -13.02 41.52 -2.39
CA TRP A 51 -12.24 41.16 -3.58
C TRP A 51 -13.07 40.54 -4.70
N TRP A 52 -14.24 39.95 -4.41
CA TRP A 52 -15.20 39.50 -5.41
C TRP A 52 -15.78 40.60 -6.30
N LYS A 53 -15.63 41.88 -5.93
CA LYS A 53 -16.00 43.04 -6.75
C LYS A 53 -14.81 43.66 -7.49
N LYS A 54 -13.59 43.16 -7.30
CA LYS A 54 -12.34 43.75 -7.81
C LYS A 54 -11.68 42.83 -8.83
N GLN A 55 -10.88 43.41 -9.72
CA GLN A 55 -9.96 42.63 -10.55
C GLN A 55 -8.85 42.06 -9.66
N LEU A 56 -8.56 40.77 -9.79
CA LEU A 56 -7.48 40.16 -9.01
C LEU A 56 -6.13 40.36 -9.73
N PRO A 57 -5.02 40.53 -8.98
CA PRO A 57 -3.76 41.03 -9.52
C PRO A 57 -2.95 40.02 -10.32
N GLU A 58 -3.21 38.72 -10.16
CA GLU A 58 -2.45 37.64 -10.78
C GLU A 58 -3.34 36.71 -11.60
N THR A 59 -2.74 35.73 -12.27
CA THR A 59 -3.47 34.68 -12.99
C THR A 59 -2.92 33.30 -12.68
N VAL A 60 -3.79 32.29 -12.76
CA VAL A 60 -3.47 30.86 -12.64
C VAL A 60 -4.20 30.06 -13.72
N ILE A 61 -3.75 28.83 -13.95
CA ILE A 61 -4.45 27.84 -14.77
C ILE A 61 -5.18 26.85 -13.86
N LEU A 62 -6.48 26.69 -14.10
CA LEU A 62 -7.32 25.67 -13.47
C LEU A 62 -7.87 24.72 -14.55
N PRO A 63 -8.01 23.41 -14.26
CA PRO A 63 -7.86 22.78 -12.96
C PRO A 63 -6.39 22.64 -12.58
N GLY A 64 -6.10 22.83 -11.31
CA GLY A 64 -4.76 22.90 -10.76
C GLY A 64 -4.75 23.46 -9.36
N THR A 65 -3.56 23.57 -8.81
CA THR A 65 -3.30 24.07 -7.46
C THR A 65 -2.37 25.28 -7.49
N THR A 66 -2.28 25.98 -6.36
CA THR A 66 -1.26 27.00 -6.14
C THR A 66 0.15 26.47 -6.44
N ASP A 67 0.44 25.22 -6.09
CA ASP A 67 1.72 24.54 -6.35
C ASP A 67 2.01 24.38 -7.83
N SER A 68 1.06 23.83 -8.59
CA SER A 68 1.20 23.66 -10.04
C SER A 68 1.39 25.00 -10.77
N ASN A 69 0.87 26.09 -10.18
CA ASN A 69 0.99 27.45 -10.67
C ASN A 69 2.17 28.23 -10.06
N LYS A 70 2.99 27.59 -9.20
CA LYS A 70 4.13 28.19 -8.50
C LYS A 70 3.75 29.43 -7.68
N LYS A 71 2.59 29.40 -7.04
CA LYS A 71 2.06 30.44 -6.15
C LYS A 71 2.18 29.99 -4.70
N GLY A 72 2.72 30.85 -3.84
CA GLY A 72 2.94 30.57 -2.42
C GLY A 72 4.33 31.02 -1.97
N ILE A 73 4.70 30.60 -0.75
CA ILE A 73 6.00 30.89 -0.16
C ILE A 73 7.00 29.84 -0.63
N ALA A 74 8.12 30.27 -1.21
CA ALA A 74 9.19 29.35 -1.63
C ALA A 74 9.74 28.58 -0.42
N ASN A 75 9.81 27.25 -0.54
CA ASN A 75 10.30 26.40 0.53
C ASN A 75 11.84 26.36 0.52
N THR A 76 12.45 26.71 1.64
CA THR A 76 13.91 26.71 1.82
C THR A 76 14.42 25.59 2.74
N ASN A 77 13.52 24.83 3.38
CA ASN A 77 13.91 23.72 4.25
C ASN A 77 14.23 22.46 3.44
N LYS A 78 15.50 22.30 3.08
CA LYS A 78 16.02 21.09 2.42
C LYS A 78 16.43 19.97 3.37
N SER A 79 16.21 20.14 4.67
CA SER A 79 16.57 19.15 5.69
C SER A 79 15.40 18.27 6.15
N GLU A 80 14.23 18.46 5.54
CA GLU A 80 13.04 17.65 5.80
C GLU A 80 13.24 16.22 5.29
N THR A 81 13.01 15.25 6.17
CA THR A 81 13.17 13.81 5.87
C THR A 81 11.91 13.00 6.18
N THR A 82 10.84 13.65 6.66
CA THR A 82 9.59 12.98 7.01
C THR A 82 8.62 12.86 5.84
N TYR A 83 8.80 13.65 4.78
CA TYR A 83 7.99 13.61 3.56
C TYR A 83 8.69 14.32 2.38
N LEU A 84 8.14 14.15 1.18
CA LEU A 84 8.57 14.87 -0.02
C LEU A 84 8.23 16.36 0.09
N SER A 85 9.16 17.23 -0.29
CA SER A 85 9.03 18.66 -0.02
C SER A 85 8.37 19.43 -1.17
N ARG A 86 7.30 20.17 -0.89
CA ARG A 86 6.73 21.13 -1.86
C ARG A 86 7.74 22.24 -2.17
N TYR A 87 7.84 22.66 -3.43
CA TYR A 87 8.64 23.84 -3.82
C TYR A 87 8.04 25.17 -3.34
N TYR A 88 6.70 25.26 -3.34
CA TYR A 88 5.94 26.43 -2.90
C TYR A 88 4.88 25.98 -1.90
N LYS A 89 4.81 26.62 -0.74
CA LYS A 89 3.85 26.29 0.33
C LYS A 89 2.84 27.42 0.50
N TYR A 90 1.56 27.04 0.63
CA TYR A 90 0.50 27.99 0.96
C TYR A 90 -0.60 27.32 1.80
N GLU A 91 -0.95 27.96 2.92
CA GLU A 91 -2.10 27.63 3.75
C GLU A 91 -2.88 28.93 4.03
N GLY A 92 -4.17 28.94 3.71
CA GLY A 92 -5.05 30.09 3.87
C GLY A 92 -6.10 30.20 2.75
N ALA A 93 -6.80 31.32 2.74
CA ALA A 93 -7.78 31.61 1.69
C ALA A 93 -7.08 32.02 0.39
N ALA A 94 -7.62 31.64 -0.75
CA ALA A 94 -7.22 32.14 -2.05
C ALA A 94 -8.46 32.44 -2.89
N TRP A 95 -8.34 33.45 -3.74
CA TRP A 95 -9.45 33.97 -4.55
C TRP A 95 -9.17 33.70 -6.01
N TYR A 96 -10.19 33.22 -6.71
CA TYR A 96 -10.16 32.88 -8.12
C TYR A 96 -11.33 33.59 -8.80
N SER A 97 -11.10 34.29 -9.90
CA SER A 97 -12.18 34.95 -10.65
C SER A 97 -12.06 34.74 -12.15
N ARG A 98 -13.21 34.65 -12.81
CA ARG A 98 -13.29 34.50 -14.26
C ARG A 98 -14.60 35.08 -14.77
N ASN A 99 -14.53 35.73 -15.94
CA ASN A 99 -15.72 36.09 -16.70
C ASN A 99 -16.23 34.84 -17.44
N ILE A 100 -17.51 34.57 -17.28
CA ILE A 100 -18.23 33.45 -17.89
C ILE A 100 -19.29 34.01 -18.83
N GLU A 101 -19.52 33.32 -19.94
CA GLU A 101 -20.54 33.69 -20.93
C GLU A 101 -21.66 32.66 -20.88
N ILE A 102 -22.89 33.12 -20.66
CA ILE A 102 -24.07 32.27 -20.57
C ILE A 102 -24.81 32.31 -21.91
N PRO A 103 -24.98 31.16 -22.59
CA PRO A 103 -25.69 31.08 -23.87
C PRO A 103 -27.13 31.62 -23.84
N ALA A 104 -27.60 32.15 -24.97
CA ALA A 104 -28.96 32.71 -25.10
C ALA A 104 -30.07 31.69 -24.84
N ASP A 105 -29.86 30.44 -25.23
CA ASP A 105 -30.78 29.31 -25.04
C ASP A 105 -30.80 28.74 -23.62
N TRP A 106 -29.92 29.23 -22.72
CA TRP A 106 -29.96 28.89 -21.29
C TRP A 106 -31.02 29.68 -20.52
N LYS A 107 -31.73 30.61 -21.18
CA LYS A 107 -32.81 31.38 -20.55
C LYS A 107 -33.88 30.44 -19.97
N GLY A 108 -34.10 30.54 -18.66
CA GLY A 108 -35.11 29.75 -17.93
C GLY A 108 -34.70 28.29 -17.69
N LYS A 109 -33.43 27.93 -17.91
CA LYS A 109 -32.86 26.65 -17.47
C LYS A 109 -32.52 26.69 -15.99
N HIS A 110 -32.39 25.51 -15.38
CA HIS A 110 -31.74 25.35 -14.09
C HIS A 110 -30.22 25.24 -14.33
N ILE A 111 -29.43 26.11 -13.70
CA ILE A 111 -27.99 26.22 -13.95
C ILE A 111 -27.24 25.92 -12.66
N VAL A 112 -26.30 24.97 -12.71
CA VAL A 112 -25.47 24.56 -11.57
C VAL A 112 -24.00 24.79 -11.89
N LEU A 113 -23.25 25.37 -10.95
CA LEU A 113 -21.78 25.29 -10.96
C LEU A 113 -21.34 23.99 -10.28
N PHE A 114 -20.62 23.17 -11.01
CA PHE A 114 -20.07 21.90 -10.57
C PHE A 114 -18.54 22.03 -10.41
N LEU A 115 -18.05 21.81 -9.19
CA LEU A 115 -16.62 21.74 -8.87
C LEU A 115 -16.29 20.31 -8.39
N GLU A 116 -15.56 19.54 -9.18
CA GLU A 116 -15.37 18.12 -8.91
C GLU A 116 -14.61 17.84 -7.61
N ARG A 117 -13.53 18.59 -7.35
CA ARG A 117 -12.77 18.46 -6.10
C ARG A 117 -12.05 19.76 -5.77
N THR A 118 -12.34 20.28 -4.58
CA THR A 118 -11.73 21.50 -4.03
C THR A 118 -11.72 21.41 -2.50
N ARG A 119 -11.05 22.34 -1.83
CA ARG A 119 -11.23 22.61 -0.40
C ARG A 119 -12.53 23.42 -0.17
N PRO A 120 -12.97 23.65 1.08
CA PRO A 120 -14.15 24.46 1.35
C PRO A 120 -14.13 25.77 0.57
N SER A 121 -15.27 26.09 -0.06
CA SER A 121 -15.36 27.23 -0.96
C SER A 121 -16.60 28.09 -0.74
N THR A 122 -16.50 29.36 -1.15
CA THR A 122 -17.59 30.33 -1.21
C THR A 122 -17.66 30.89 -2.61
N VAL A 123 -18.87 31.04 -3.17
CA VAL A 123 -19.09 31.45 -4.56
C VAL A 123 -19.87 32.76 -4.63
N TRP A 124 -19.48 33.63 -5.56
CA TRP A 124 -20.18 34.87 -5.91
C TRP A 124 -20.39 34.98 -7.42
N ILE A 125 -21.54 35.54 -7.81
CA ILE A 125 -21.85 35.97 -9.18
C ILE A 125 -22.16 37.46 -9.15
N ASP A 126 -21.47 38.25 -9.98
CA ASP A 126 -21.68 39.70 -10.14
C ASP A 126 -21.75 40.49 -8.82
N GLY A 127 -20.94 40.10 -7.84
CA GLY A 127 -20.93 40.78 -6.54
C GLY A 127 -21.82 40.16 -5.47
N GLN A 128 -22.74 39.27 -5.84
CA GLN A 128 -23.73 38.64 -4.95
C GLN A 128 -23.25 37.26 -4.48
N GLU A 129 -23.34 36.99 -3.17
CA GLU A 129 -22.96 35.68 -2.61
C GLU A 129 -24.02 34.64 -2.97
N VAL A 130 -23.58 33.52 -3.53
CA VAL A 130 -24.41 32.36 -3.83
C VAL A 130 -24.48 31.43 -2.62
N GLY A 131 -23.34 31.14 -1.99
CA GLY A 131 -23.29 30.32 -0.78
C GLY A 131 -21.91 29.71 -0.51
N LYS A 132 -21.87 28.85 0.51
CA LYS A 132 -20.67 28.16 1.02
C LYS A 132 -20.85 26.64 0.98
N ASN A 133 -19.78 25.93 0.66
CA ASN A 133 -19.75 24.47 0.68
C ASN A 133 -18.44 23.99 1.32
N ASN A 134 -18.54 23.00 2.21
CA ASN A 134 -17.43 22.45 2.97
C ASN A 134 -17.10 20.99 2.62
N TYR A 135 -17.65 20.46 1.52
CA TYR A 135 -17.40 19.08 1.12
C TYR A 135 -15.94 18.90 0.74
N LEU A 136 -15.34 17.82 1.25
CA LEU A 136 -13.94 17.51 1.01
C LEU A 136 -13.78 16.28 0.10
N SER A 137 -14.68 15.30 0.26
CA SER A 137 -14.59 14.00 -0.43
C SER A 137 -15.46 13.90 -1.68
N THR A 138 -16.44 14.79 -1.83
CA THR A 138 -17.45 14.77 -2.90
C THR A 138 -17.48 16.11 -3.65
N PRO A 139 -18.04 16.15 -4.88
CA PRO A 139 -18.16 17.38 -5.64
C PRO A 139 -18.94 18.48 -4.89
N GLN A 140 -18.58 19.74 -5.12
CA GLN A 140 -19.32 20.89 -4.62
C GLN A 140 -20.21 21.43 -5.75
N GLU A 141 -21.52 21.52 -5.48
CA GLU A 141 -22.51 22.03 -6.42
C GLU A 141 -23.19 23.30 -5.87
N TYR A 142 -23.42 24.28 -6.75
CA TYR A 142 -24.10 25.53 -6.43
C TYR A 142 -25.19 25.84 -7.44
N ASP A 143 -26.42 26.05 -6.99
CA ASP A 143 -27.52 26.50 -7.84
C ASP A 143 -27.33 27.99 -8.19
N LEU A 144 -27.09 28.26 -9.47
CA LEU A 144 -26.87 29.60 -10.03
C LEU A 144 -28.09 30.13 -10.79
N THR A 145 -29.21 29.41 -10.79
CA THR A 145 -30.39 29.69 -11.63
C THR A 145 -30.92 31.12 -11.47
N HIS A 146 -30.90 31.65 -10.25
CA HIS A 146 -31.40 33.00 -9.95
C HIS A 146 -30.34 34.10 -10.06
N PHE A 147 -29.08 33.73 -10.29
CA PHE A 147 -27.95 34.65 -10.37
C PHE A 147 -27.48 34.91 -11.80
N LEU A 148 -27.84 34.01 -12.73
CA LEU A 148 -27.37 34.06 -14.11
C LEU A 148 -28.50 34.39 -15.09
N THR A 149 -28.16 35.21 -16.07
CA THR A 149 -28.96 35.49 -17.27
C THR A 149 -28.10 35.22 -18.51
N PRO A 150 -28.68 35.12 -19.72
CA PRO A 150 -27.86 35.13 -20.93
C PRO A 150 -26.95 36.34 -21.01
N GLY A 151 -25.68 36.13 -21.38
CA GLY A 151 -24.66 37.17 -21.46
C GLY A 151 -23.45 36.92 -20.54
N SER A 152 -22.62 37.95 -20.40
CA SER A 152 -21.40 37.92 -19.61
C SER A 152 -21.68 38.14 -18.12
N HIS A 153 -21.12 37.29 -17.27
CA HIS A 153 -21.18 37.36 -15.81
C HIS A 153 -19.79 37.17 -15.21
N LYS A 154 -19.55 37.73 -14.03
CA LYS A 154 -18.31 37.53 -13.26
C LYS A 154 -18.52 36.48 -12.17
N LEU A 155 -17.82 35.36 -12.29
CA LEU A 155 -17.73 34.33 -11.27
C LEU A 155 -16.51 34.60 -10.38
N THR A 156 -16.71 34.59 -9.06
CA THR A 156 -15.61 34.59 -8.08
C THR A 156 -15.78 33.44 -7.10
N ILE A 157 -14.67 32.75 -6.79
CA ILE A 157 -14.62 31.62 -5.87
C ILE A 157 -13.51 31.91 -4.85
N ARG A 158 -13.84 31.84 -3.56
CA ARG A 158 -12.87 31.81 -2.45
C ARG A 158 -12.68 30.36 -2.03
N ILE A 159 -11.44 29.89 -1.92
CA ILE A 159 -11.10 28.54 -1.48
C ILE A 159 -10.19 28.63 -0.27
N ASP A 160 -10.48 27.88 0.80
CA ASP A 160 -9.73 27.94 2.05
C ASP A 160 -9.28 26.55 2.51
N ASN A 161 -7.98 26.29 2.42
CA ASN A 161 -7.32 25.05 2.90
C ASN A 161 -6.82 25.17 4.35
N GLY A 162 -7.14 26.26 5.05
CA GLY A 162 -6.76 26.52 6.44
C GLY A 162 -7.94 26.34 7.40
N LYS A 163 -8.45 27.46 7.95
CA LYS A 163 -9.40 27.44 9.09
C LYS A 163 -10.79 26.90 8.74
N SER A 164 -11.15 26.85 7.46
CA SER A 164 -12.42 26.25 7.04
C SER A 164 -12.44 24.71 7.10
N ILE A 165 -11.30 24.09 7.42
CA ILE A 165 -11.17 22.65 7.65
C ILE A 165 -10.79 22.42 9.13
N PRO A 166 -11.49 21.51 9.84
CA PRO A 166 -11.14 21.16 11.22
C PRO A 166 -9.64 20.86 11.36
N LYS A 167 -9.02 21.39 12.42
CA LYS A 167 -7.56 21.29 12.63
C LYS A 167 -7.07 19.84 12.60
N GLN A 168 -7.84 18.92 13.17
CA GLN A 168 -7.53 17.49 13.26
C GLN A 168 -7.40 16.85 11.87
N ILE A 169 -8.20 17.26 10.89
CA ILE A 169 -8.10 16.75 9.52
C ILE A 169 -6.80 17.24 8.87
N ARG A 170 -6.39 18.49 9.13
CA ARG A 170 -5.15 19.07 8.59
C ARG A 170 -3.87 18.57 9.28
N SER A 171 -4.00 17.90 10.43
CA SER A 171 -2.86 17.28 11.12
C SER A 171 -2.84 15.75 11.02
N SER A 172 -4.00 15.13 10.77
CA SER A 172 -4.22 13.70 11.02
C SER A 172 -5.13 13.08 9.95
N SER A 173 -4.79 13.29 8.67
CA SER A 173 -5.46 12.64 7.52
C SER A 173 -4.59 12.71 6.26
N HIS A 174 -4.72 11.72 5.37
CA HIS A 174 -4.13 11.76 4.02
C HIS A 174 -4.90 12.62 3.02
N ALA A 175 -6.04 13.20 3.42
CA ALA A 175 -6.79 14.12 2.58
C ALA A 175 -6.17 15.54 2.48
N CYS A 176 -5.48 15.98 3.55
CA CYS A 176 -5.08 17.39 3.75
C CYS A 176 -3.76 17.57 4.54
N THR A 177 -2.75 16.70 4.39
CA THR A 177 -1.47 16.82 5.12
C THR A 177 -0.26 16.78 4.21
N GLU A 178 0.83 17.42 4.64
CA GLU A 178 2.13 17.45 3.92
C GLU A 178 2.75 16.06 3.73
N SER A 179 2.29 15.03 4.45
CA SER A 179 2.83 13.67 4.38
C SER A 179 2.73 13.05 2.98
N THR A 180 1.58 13.18 2.30
CA THR A 180 1.36 12.56 0.98
C THR A 180 0.62 13.48 0.02
N GLN A 181 -0.69 13.67 0.19
CA GLN A 181 -1.52 14.49 -0.69
C GLN A 181 -1.28 15.99 -0.52
N THR A 182 -0.36 16.43 0.32
CA THR A 182 -0.17 17.85 0.69
C THR A 182 -1.42 18.54 1.24
N ASN A 183 -1.24 19.75 1.78
CA ASN A 183 -2.37 20.65 2.04
C ASN A 183 -2.53 21.66 0.88
N TRP A 184 -2.80 21.20 -0.34
CA TRP A 184 -2.95 22.08 -1.51
C TRP A 184 -4.19 22.99 -1.44
N ASN A 185 -4.13 24.14 -2.14
CA ASN A 185 -5.25 25.04 -2.42
C ASN A 185 -5.47 25.14 -3.95
N GLY A 186 -6.71 25.09 -4.42
CA GLY A 186 -7.06 25.12 -5.84
C GLY A 186 -8.34 24.33 -6.15
N ILE A 187 -8.63 24.14 -7.44
CA ILE A 187 -9.74 23.32 -7.94
C ILE A 187 -9.15 22.30 -8.90
N ILE A 188 -9.37 21.02 -8.66
CA ILE A 188 -8.89 19.93 -9.53
C ILE A 188 -10.08 19.17 -10.13
N GLY A 189 -9.85 18.49 -11.24
CA GLY A 189 -10.91 17.80 -11.99
C GLY A 189 -11.79 18.76 -12.77
N ARG A 190 -13.06 18.40 -12.99
CA ARG A 190 -14.02 19.19 -13.76
C ARG A 190 -14.42 20.48 -13.03
N ILE A 191 -14.55 21.55 -13.82
CA ILE A 191 -15.03 22.85 -13.40
C ILE A 191 -16.02 23.28 -14.48
N GLU A 192 -17.31 23.19 -14.19
CA GLU A 192 -18.34 23.20 -15.23
C GLU A 192 -19.56 24.01 -14.79
N LEU A 193 -20.19 24.71 -15.74
CA LEU A 193 -21.59 25.09 -15.62
C LEU A 193 -22.44 24.03 -16.31
N GLN A 194 -23.47 23.55 -15.65
CA GLN A 194 -24.40 22.56 -16.18
C GLN A 194 -25.79 23.16 -16.27
N ALA A 195 -26.38 23.14 -17.46
CA ALA A 195 -27.75 23.60 -17.69
C ALA A 195 -28.69 22.43 -17.95
N MET A 196 -29.78 22.41 -17.18
CA MET A 196 -30.86 21.44 -17.26
C MET A 196 -32.18 22.14 -17.54
N ASN A 197 -33.12 21.43 -18.17
CA ASN A 197 -34.51 21.89 -18.21
C ASN A 197 -35.09 21.99 -16.78
N PRO A 198 -36.08 22.86 -16.49
CA PRO A 198 -36.68 22.97 -15.15
C PRO A 198 -37.23 21.65 -14.58
N LEU A 199 -37.68 20.74 -15.45
CA LEU A 199 -37.92 19.35 -15.09
C LEU A 199 -36.70 18.53 -15.51
N PHE A 200 -36.02 17.93 -14.55
CA PHE A 200 -34.87 17.05 -14.80
C PHE A 200 -34.80 15.92 -13.77
N ILE A 201 -34.00 14.91 -14.06
CA ILE A 201 -33.69 13.78 -13.19
C ILE A 201 -32.56 14.21 -12.23
N GLU A 202 -32.93 14.48 -10.99
CA GLU A 202 -32.02 14.94 -9.93
C GLU A 202 -31.08 13.83 -9.46
N SER A 203 -31.56 12.59 -9.35
CA SER A 203 -30.71 11.44 -9.00
C SER A 203 -31.28 10.11 -9.50
N ILE A 204 -30.39 9.12 -9.66
CA ILE A 204 -30.74 7.72 -9.88
C ILE A 204 -29.89 6.87 -8.94
N GLN A 205 -30.52 6.05 -8.11
CA GLN A 205 -29.86 5.08 -7.23
C GLN A 205 -30.30 3.66 -7.62
N THR A 206 -29.34 2.74 -7.71
CA THR A 206 -29.57 1.37 -8.17
C THR A 206 -29.28 0.35 -7.08
N PHE A 207 -30.21 -0.54 -6.79
CA PHE A 207 -30.10 -1.58 -5.76
C PHE A 207 -30.23 -2.95 -6.45
N PRO A 208 -29.12 -3.56 -6.90
CA PRO A 208 -29.14 -4.84 -7.60
C PRO A 208 -29.56 -6.00 -6.68
N SER A 209 -30.32 -6.96 -7.21
CA SER A 209 -30.67 -8.22 -6.56
C SER A 209 -30.23 -9.40 -7.42
N VAL A 210 -29.19 -10.12 -6.98
CA VAL A 210 -28.68 -11.32 -7.67
C VAL A 210 -29.72 -12.44 -7.65
N ALA A 211 -30.42 -12.63 -6.53
CA ALA A 211 -31.44 -13.65 -6.37
C ALA A 211 -32.59 -13.48 -7.37
N ASP A 212 -33.08 -12.24 -7.53
CA ASP A 212 -34.22 -11.94 -8.39
C ASP A 212 -33.82 -11.64 -9.84
N ARG A 213 -32.52 -11.50 -10.12
CA ARG A 213 -32.00 -11.03 -11.41
C ARG A 213 -32.68 -9.72 -11.85
N SER A 214 -32.76 -8.79 -10.91
CA SER A 214 -33.40 -7.48 -11.09
C SER A 214 -32.55 -6.38 -10.48
N VAL A 215 -32.93 -5.13 -10.76
CA VAL A 215 -32.39 -3.95 -10.08
C VAL A 215 -33.55 -3.07 -9.64
N LYS A 216 -33.61 -2.72 -8.36
CA LYS A 216 -34.50 -1.67 -7.89
C LYS A 216 -33.87 -0.31 -8.20
N VAL A 217 -34.60 0.54 -8.92
CA VAL A 217 -34.16 1.86 -9.36
C VAL A 217 -34.96 2.90 -8.62
N LYS A 218 -34.29 3.71 -7.80
CA LYS A 218 -34.88 4.90 -7.17
C LYS A 218 -34.52 6.13 -7.99
N ILE A 219 -35.50 6.94 -8.34
CA ILE A 219 -35.33 8.14 -9.15
C ILE A 219 -35.95 9.32 -8.42
N THR A 220 -35.19 10.40 -8.27
CA THR A 220 -35.69 11.70 -7.79
C THR A 220 -35.74 12.67 -8.96
N LEU A 221 -36.88 13.34 -9.16
CA LEU A 221 -37.05 14.40 -10.16
C LEU A 221 -36.85 15.78 -9.52
N SER A 222 -36.53 16.82 -10.28
CA SER A 222 -36.30 18.17 -9.74
C SER A 222 -37.54 18.84 -9.16
N LYS A 223 -38.74 18.44 -9.61
CA LYS A 223 -40.02 18.99 -9.16
C LYS A 223 -41.14 17.95 -9.25
N GLU A 224 -42.19 18.18 -8.47
CA GLU A 224 -43.38 17.34 -8.40
C GLU A 224 -44.58 17.89 -9.20
N HIS A 225 -44.44 19.09 -9.78
CA HIS A 225 -45.49 19.77 -10.54
C HIS A 225 -45.18 19.91 -12.04
N GLY A 226 -46.22 19.90 -12.88
CA GLY A 226 -46.13 20.01 -14.33
C GLY A 226 -45.59 18.73 -14.99
N ILE A 227 -45.84 17.58 -14.37
CA ILE A 227 -45.32 16.26 -14.78
C ILE A 227 -46.43 15.31 -15.25
N ASN A 228 -47.70 15.65 -15.02
CA ASN A 228 -48.84 14.87 -15.48
C ASN A 228 -48.78 14.57 -17.00
N GLY A 229 -49.11 13.33 -17.37
CA GLY A 229 -49.07 12.84 -18.75
C GLY A 229 -47.67 12.54 -19.31
N LYS A 230 -46.60 12.76 -18.55
CA LYS A 230 -45.23 12.39 -18.93
C LYS A 230 -44.91 10.96 -18.50
N GLN A 231 -43.91 10.37 -19.13
CA GLN A 231 -43.43 9.03 -18.80
C GLN A 231 -41.91 9.04 -18.66
N ILE A 232 -41.41 8.11 -17.84
CA ILE A 232 -39.99 7.80 -17.73
C ILE A 232 -39.71 6.42 -18.33
N ARG A 233 -38.76 6.37 -19.25
CA ARG A 233 -38.32 5.15 -19.92
C ARG A 233 -37.01 4.68 -19.33
N LEU A 234 -36.98 3.44 -18.83
CA LEU A 234 -35.77 2.76 -18.36
C LEU A 234 -35.25 1.83 -19.44
N SER A 235 -33.94 1.83 -19.66
CA SER A 235 -33.25 0.85 -20.50
C SER A 235 -31.88 0.51 -19.92
N ALA A 236 -31.44 -0.75 -20.05
CA ALA A 236 -30.10 -1.15 -19.63
C ALA A 236 -29.41 -2.09 -20.61
N ALA A 237 -28.08 -1.99 -20.67
CA ALA A 237 -27.23 -2.92 -21.41
C ALA A 237 -25.94 -3.20 -20.63
N ALA A 238 -25.54 -4.47 -20.64
CA ALA A 238 -24.26 -4.88 -20.07
C ALA A 238 -23.10 -4.43 -20.97
N PHE A 239 -22.05 -3.94 -20.33
CA PHE A 239 -20.76 -3.59 -20.89
C PHE A 239 -19.65 -4.11 -19.97
N ASN A 240 -18.38 -3.99 -20.38
CA ASN A 240 -17.24 -4.53 -19.64
C ASN A 240 -17.28 -6.07 -19.43
N SER A 241 -17.79 -6.79 -20.42
CA SER A 241 -17.77 -8.25 -20.46
C SER A 241 -17.64 -8.73 -21.90
N SER A 242 -17.05 -9.89 -22.10
CA SER A 242 -17.05 -10.57 -23.41
C SER A 242 -18.45 -11.04 -23.81
N ARG A 243 -19.35 -11.24 -22.85
CA ARG A 243 -20.75 -11.60 -23.09
C ARG A 243 -21.61 -10.35 -23.26
N LYS A 244 -22.51 -10.36 -24.25
CA LYS A 244 -23.49 -9.29 -24.47
C LYS A 244 -24.80 -9.61 -23.76
N HIS A 245 -25.40 -8.60 -23.13
CA HIS A 245 -26.73 -8.71 -22.54
C HIS A 245 -27.45 -7.36 -22.65
N LYS A 246 -28.64 -7.32 -23.25
CA LYS A 246 -29.47 -6.10 -23.40
C LYS A 246 -30.82 -6.35 -22.77
N VAL A 247 -31.25 -5.43 -21.91
CA VAL A 247 -32.51 -5.52 -21.17
C VAL A 247 -33.61 -4.81 -21.97
N LYS A 248 -34.83 -5.35 -21.96
CA LYS A 248 -35.98 -4.76 -22.64
C LYS A 248 -36.32 -3.42 -21.99
N ALA A 249 -36.43 -2.35 -22.79
CA ALA A 249 -36.83 -1.05 -22.26
C ALA A 249 -38.29 -1.07 -21.74
N THR A 250 -38.53 -0.36 -20.64
CA THR A 250 -39.85 -0.28 -19.99
C THR A 250 -40.20 1.17 -19.71
N GLU A 251 -41.47 1.52 -19.87
CA GLU A 251 -42.00 2.86 -19.63
C GLU A 251 -42.89 2.87 -18.38
N TYR A 252 -42.77 3.94 -17.60
CA TYR A 252 -43.53 4.15 -16.38
C TYR A 252 -44.16 5.55 -16.40
N ALA A 253 -45.44 5.65 -16.03
CA ALA A 253 -46.13 6.92 -15.97
C ALA A 253 -45.65 7.77 -14.78
N LEU A 254 -45.38 9.05 -15.02
CA LEU A 254 -45.12 10.04 -13.96
C LEU A 254 -46.45 10.56 -13.43
N LYS A 255 -46.53 10.80 -12.12
CA LYS A 255 -47.73 11.25 -11.42
C LYS A 255 -47.50 12.62 -10.81
N GLU A 256 -48.47 13.52 -11.00
CA GLU A 256 -48.45 14.84 -10.37
C GLU A 256 -48.38 14.72 -8.83
N GLY A 257 -47.64 15.63 -8.18
CA GLY A 257 -47.42 15.62 -6.73
C GLY A 257 -46.44 14.55 -6.25
N CYS A 258 -45.69 13.91 -7.16
CA CYS A 258 -44.72 12.87 -6.84
C CYS A 258 -43.33 13.22 -7.39
N LYS A 259 -42.37 13.41 -6.48
CA LYS A 259 -40.95 13.70 -6.78
C LYS A 259 -40.07 12.44 -6.82
N GLU A 260 -40.41 11.42 -6.03
CA GLU A 260 -39.61 10.20 -5.83
C GLU A 260 -40.32 8.97 -6.39
N TYR A 261 -39.59 8.17 -7.18
CA TYR A 261 -40.11 6.97 -7.82
C TYR A 261 -39.23 5.77 -7.49
N GLU A 262 -39.85 4.62 -7.23
CA GLU A 262 -39.15 3.34 -7.10
C GLU A 262 -39.70 2.32 -8.11
N PHE A 263 -38.81 1.72 -8.90
CA PHE A 263 -39.13 0.71 -9.89
C PHE A 263 -38.32 -0.55 -9.67
N VAL A 264 -38.91 -1.73 -9.81
CA VAL A 264 -38.15 -2.98 -9.95
C VAL A 264 -38.01 -3.28 -11.43
N TYR A 265 -36.77 -3.15 -11.93
CA TYR A 265 -36.45 -3.36 -13.34
C TYR A 265 -35.82 -4.75 -13.55
N GLN A 266 -36.54 -5.61 -14.27
CA GLN A 266 -36.16 -7.01 -14.46
C GLN A 266 -35.05 -7.15 -15.51
N LEU A 267 -33.90 -7.71 -15.12
CA LEU A 267 -32.77 -7.94 -16.01
C LEU A 267 -32.89 -9.29 -16.73
N GLY A 268 -33.55 -10.27 -16.09
CA GLY A 268 -33.82 -11.59 -16.65
C GLY A 268 -32.74 -12.63 -16.35
N SER A 269 -33.03 -13.91 -16.61
CA SER A 269 -32.19 -15.05 -16.20
C SER A 269 -30.79 -15.09 -16.83
N LYS A 270 -30.57 -14.37 -17.93
CA LYS A 270 -29.28 -14.25 -18.63
C LYS A 270 -28.42 -13.08 -18.11
N ALA A 271 -28.85 -12.40 -17.07
CA ALA A 271 -28.11 -11.28 -16.53
C ALA A 271 -26.69 -11.69 -16.08
N LEU A 272 -25.70 -10.91 -16.48
CA LEU A 272 -24.31 -11.08 -16.10
C LEU A 272 -24.07 -10.54 -14.68
N LEU A 273 -23.19 -11.20 -13.93
CA LEU A 273 -22.82 -10.82 -12.57
C LEU A 273 -21.51 -10.03 -12.57
N TRP A 274 -21.33 -9.21 -11.54
CA TRP A 274 -20.08 -8.50 -11.25
C TRP A 274 -19.32 -9.21 -10.11
N SER A 275 -18.01 -9.39 -10.26
CA SER A 275 -17.03 -9.86 -9.27
C SER A 275 -15.63 -9.33 -9.64
N ASP A 276 -14.62 -9.57 -8.80
CA ASP A 276 -13.22 -9.27 -9.13
C ASP A 276 -12.65 -10.08 -10.30
N LEU A 277 -13.24 -11.25 -10.60
CA LEU A 277 -12.84 -12.08 -11.75
C LEU A 277 -13.76 -11.88 -12.97
N GLN A 278 -14.99 -11.43 -12.76
CA GLN A 278 -15.98 -11.17 -13.80
C GLN A 278 -16.60 -9.77 -13.62
N PRO A 279 -15.93 -8.66 -14.01
CA PRO A 279 -16.38 -7.31 -13.72
C PRO A 279 -17.47 -6.79 -14.69
N ALA A 280 -18.51 -7.59 -14.96
CA ALA A 280 -19.58 -7.18 -15.88
C ALA A 280 -20.43 -6.04 -15.28
N LEU A 281 -20.56 -4.93 -15.99
CA LEU A 281 -21.30 -3.74 -15.58
C LEU A 281 -22.51 -3.49 -16.48
N TYR A 282 -23.47 -2.72 -16.03
CA TYR A 282 -24.61 -2.25 -16.82
C TYR A 282 -24.64 -0.73 -16.90
N GLN A 283 -24.95 -0.20 -18.07
CA GLN A 283 -25.38 1.19 -18.22
C GLN A 283 -26.90 1.23 -18.13
N LEU A 284 -27.45 1.87 -17.10
CA LEU A 284 -28.88 2.14 -16.95
C LEU A 284 -29.17 3.58 -17.37
N LYS A 285 -29.95 3.75 -18.43
CA LYS A 285 -30.45 5.05 -18.88
C LYS A 285 -31.90 5.22 -18.44
N ALA A 286 -32.19 6.34 -17.76
CA ALA A 286 -33.53 6.82 -17.53
C ALA A 286 -33.77 8.09 -18.37
N GLU A 287 -34.90 8.12 -19.07
CA GLU A 287 -35.23 9.18 -20.02
C GLU A 287 -36.67 9.67 -19.79
N ILE A 288 -36.86 10.97 -19.64
CA ILE A 288 -38.16 11.64 -19.71
C ILE A 288 -38.27 12.19 -21.12
N ASN A 289 -39.01 11.50 -21.99
CA ASN A 289 -39.05 11.70 -23.45
C ASN A 289 -38.92 13.17 -23.88
N GLY A 290 -37.78 13.51 -24.51
CA GLY A 290 -37.49 14.84 -25.07
C GLY A 290 -37.28 15.97 -24.04
N ILE A 291 -37.23 15.67 -22.74
CA ILE A 291 -37.07 16.65 -21.66
C ILE A 291 -35.74 16.47 -20.95
N ASP A 292 -35.43 15.26 -20.50
CA ASP A 292 -34.18 15.00 -19.80
C ASP A 292 -33.76 13.54 -19.88
N GLU A 293 -32.47 13.28 -19.78
CA GLU A 293 -31.91 11.95 -19.65
C GLU A 293 -30.75 11.91 -18.66
N ARG A 294 -30.63 10.80 -17.94
CA ARG A 294 -29.47 10.53 -17.08
C ARG A 294 -29.10 9.06 -17.15
N THR A 295 -27.79 8.79 -17.19
CA THR A 295 -27.25 7.44 -17.22
C THR A 295 -26.43 7.21 -15.96
N VAL A 296 -26.62 6.05 -15.32
CA VAL A 296 -25.78 5.56 -14.23
C VAL A 296 -25.23 4.18 -14.58
N ARG A 297 -24.11 3.81 -13.95
CA ARG A 297 -23.52 2.48 -14.05
C ARG A 297 -23.81 1.69 -12.78
N PHE A 298 -23.97 0.38 -12.90
CA PHE A 298 -24.08 -0.52 -11.75
C PHE A 298 -23.59 -1.92 -12.11
N GLY A 299 -23.18 -2.70 -11.10
CA GLY A 299 -22.88 -4.12 -11.23
C GLY A 299 -23.93 -4.99 -10.54
N LEU A 300 -24.36 -6.08 -11.17
CA LEU A 300 -25.25 -7.06 -10.53
C LEU A 300 -24.40 -7.99 -9.65
N ARG A 301 -24.33 -7.71 -8.35
CA ARG A 301 -23.52 -8.48 -7.39
C ARG A 301 -24.19 -8.60 -6.04
N ASP A 302 -23.75 -9.59 -5.28
CA ASP A 302 -24.11 -9.80 -3.88
C ASP A 302 -22.81 -10.00 -3.09
N PHE A 303 -22.41 -9.03 -2.28
CA PHE A 303 -21.21 -9.11 -1.43
C PHE A 303 -21.64 -9.08 0.03
N LYS A 304 -21.22 -10.06 0.82
CA LYS A 304 -21.68 -10.21 2.21
C LYS A 304 -20.55 -10.67 3.11
N ALA A 305 -20.69 -10.39 4.41
CA ALA A 305 -20.00 -11.11 5.45
C ALA A 305 -20.83 -12.36 5.81
N GLU A 306 -20.22 -13.54 5.73
CA GLU A 306 -20.81 -14.81 6.13
C GLU A 306 -19.86 -15.49 7.12
N GLN A 307 -20.27 -15.51 8.39
CA GLN A 307 -19.42 -16.01 9.50
C GLN A 307 -18.09 -15.24 9.53
N THR A 308 -16.97 -15.93 9.31
CA THR A 308 -15.62 -15.37 9.35
C THR A 308 -15.05 -15.02 7.98
N HIS A 309 -15.82 -15.12 6.90
CA HIS A 309 -15.37 -14.83 5.54
C HIS A 309 -16.29 -13.86 4.80
N PHE A 310 -15.78 -13.28 3.71
CA PHE A 310 -16.62 -12.58 2.74
C PHE A 310 -17.12 -13.55 1.66
N THR A 311 -18.26 -13.24 1.05
CA THR A 311 -18.74 -13.92 -0.16
C THR A 311 -19.02 -12.92 -1.27
N ILE A 312 -18.74 -13.30 -2.52
CA ILE A 312 -19.19 -12.60 -3.73
C ILE A 312 -20.04 -13.57 -4.56
N ASN A 313 -21.30 -13.25 -4.76
CA ASN A 313 -22.26 -14.09 -5.49
C ASN A 313 -22.31 -15.55 -4.95
N GLY A 314 -22.13 -15.73 -3.63
CA GLY A 314 -22.10 -17.02 -2.95
C GLY A 314 -20.74 -17.75 -2.95
N ALA A 315 -19.70 -17.22 -3.62
CA ALA A 315 -18.36 -17.78 -3.57
C ALA A 315 -17.53 -17.15 -2.42
N LYS A 316 -16.91 -17.99 -1.58
CA LYS A 316 -16.01 -17.54 -0.51
C LYS A 316 -14.85 -16.74 -1.09
N THR A 317 -14.67 -15.52 -0.60
CA THR A 317 -13.72 -14.53 -1.13
C THR A 317 -12.74 -14.11 -0.06
N PHE A 318 -11.47 -14.03 -0.45
CA PHE A 318 -10.39 -13.50 0.36
C PHE A 318 -9.93 -12.16 -0.21
N LEU A 319 -9.94 -11.12 0.61
CA LEU A 319 -9.53 -9.77 0.20
C LEU A 319 -8.01 -9.65 0.26
N ARG A 320 -7.36 -9.69 -0.90
CA ARG A 320 -5.91 -9.46 -1.05
C ARG A 320 -5.72 -7.98 -1.36
N GLY A 321 -5.41 -7.21 -0.31
CA GLY A 321 -5.47 -5.76 -0.38
C GLY A 321 -4.14 -5.03 -0.23
N LYS A 322 -4.11 -3.80 -0.71
CA LYS A 322 -3.16 -2.76 -0.27
C LYS A 322 -3.92 -1.64 0.47
N HIS A 323 -3.20 -0.97 1.34
CA HIS A 323 -3.49 0.41 1.75
C HIS A 323 -3.26 1.39 0.58
N ASP A 324 -3.88 2.57 0.60
CA ASP A 324 -3.54 3.73 -0.24
C ASP A 324 -3.67 5.04 0.57
N ALA A 325 -2.59 5.85 0.58
CA ALA A 325 -2.53 7.15 1.24
C ALA A 325 -2.42 8.33 0.26
N CYS A 326 -2.97 8.22 -0.94
CA CYS A 326 -2.96 9.26 -1.97
C CYS A 326 -1.54 9.72 -2.36
N VAL A 327 -0.69 8.78 -2.76
CA VAL A 327 0.69 9.06 -3.17
C VAL A 327 0.74 9.37 -4.66
N PHE A 328 0.78 10.67 -4.99
CA PHE A 328 0.90 11.19 -6.36
C PHE A 328 2.01 12.25 -6.43
N PRO A 329 3.28 11.85 -6.53
CA PRO A 329 4.41 12.76 -6.33
C PRO A 329 4.49 13.94 -7.31
N LEU A 330 4.02 13.75 -8.55
CA LEU A 330 4.12 14.79 -9.59
C LEU A 330 3.16 15.95 -9.34
N THR A 331 1.94 15.66 -8.92
CA THR A 331 0.87 16.65 -8.72
C THR A 331 0.78 17.10 -7.26
N GLY A 332 1.23 16.27 -6.32
CA GLY A 332 0.98 16.47 -4.90
C GLY A 332 -0.51 16.39 -4.55
N TYR A 333 -1.35 15.78 -5.40
CA TYR A 333 -2.77 15.55 -5.20
C TYR A 333 -3.28 14.39 -6.07
N THR A 334 -4.45 13.83 -5.75
CA THR A 334 -5.01 12.66 -6.43
C THR A 334 -5.27 12.83 -7.94
N ALA A 335 -5.09 11.76 -8.71
CA ALA A 335 -5.50 11.76 -10.12
C ALA A 335 -7.02 11.91 -10.28
N MET A 336 -7.45 12.74 -11.22
CA MET A 336 -8.86 13.02 -11.51
C MET A 336 -9.36 12.33 -12.79
N ASP A 337 -8.47 11.64 -13.52
CA ASP A 337 -8.80 10.93 -14.74
C ASP A 337 -8.89 9.41 -14.54
N LEU A 338 -9.73 8.79 -15.36
CA LEU A 338 -10.00 7.35 -15.33
C LEU A 338 -8.76 6.52 -15.70
N GLU A 339 -7.93 7.01 -16.62
CA GLU A 339 -6.83 6.23 -17.20
C GLU A 339 -5.73 5.95 -16.17
N GLN A 340 -5.35 6.96 -15.38
CA GLN A 340 -4.37 6.79 -14.30
C GLN A 340 -4.84 5.76 -13.26
N TRP A 341 -6.11 5.81 -12.85
CA TRP A 341 -6.66 4.84 -11.91
C TRP A 341 -6.80 3.43 -12.52
N ARG A 342 -7.08 3.31 -13.82
CA ARG A 342 -7.06 2.01 -14.50
C ARG A 342 -5.66 1.42 -14.55
N ARG A 343 -4.63 2.22 -14.86
CA ARG A 343 -3.21 1.79 -14.76
C ARG A 343 -2.91 1.31 -13.34
N TYR A 344 -3.28 2.11 -12.34
CA TYR A 344 -3.05 1.80 -10.93
C TYR A 344 -3.65 0.44 -10.52
N PHE A 345 -4.93 0.20 -10.83
CA PHE A 345 -5.59 -1.07 -10.48
C PHE A 345 -5.13 -2.24 -11.35
N SER A 346 -4.78 -2.01 -12.61
CA SER A 346 -4.15 -3.04 -13.46
C SER A 346 -2.86 -3.55 -12.82
N ILE A 347 -2.00 -2.65 -12.35
CA ILE A 347 -0.76 -3.02 -11.65
C ILE A 347 -1.08 -3.82 -10.37
N CYS A 348 -2.04 -3.37 -9.57
CA CYS A 348 -2.46 -4.13 -8.38
C CYS A 348 -2.89 -5.57 -8.74
N LYS A 349 -3.64 -5.75 -9.84
CA LYS A 349 -4.08 -7.06 -10.33
C LYS A 349 -2.93 -7.91 -10.86
N GLU A 350 -1.94 -7.30 -11.50
CA GLU A 350 -0.70 -8.00 -11.92
C GLU A 350 0.05 -8.60 -10.73
N TYR A 351 -0.03 -7.97 -9.55
CA TYR A 351 0.48 -8.48 -8.27
C TYR A 351 -0.56 -9.31 -7.48
N GLY A 352 -1.69 -9.69 -8.09
CA GLY A 352 -2.66 -10.61 -7.51
C GLY A 352 -3.61 -10.02 -6.46
N LEU A 353 -3.56 -8.70 -6.25
CA LEU A 353 -4.46 -7.98 -5.36
C LEU A 353 -5.85 -7.81 -6.00
N ASN A 354 -6.89 -7.76 -5.17
CA ASN A 354 -8.28 -7.52 -5.59
C ASN A 354 -9.02 -6.52 -4.67
N HIS A 355 -8.32 -5.91 -3.71
CA HIS A 355 -8.88 -4.99 -2.72
C HIS A 355 -7.99 -3.76 -2.55
N CYS A 356 -8.59 -2.60 -2.30
CA CYS A 356 -7.86 -1.37 -1.96
C CYS A 356 -8.57 -0.62 -0.83
N ARG A 357 -7.84 -0.33 0.24
CA ARG A 357 -8.29 0.50 1.36
C ARG A 357 -7.71 1.91 1.22
N PHE A 358 -8.54 2.94 1.29
CA PHE A 358 -8.08 4.33 1.28
C PHE A 358 -7.95 4.84 2.71
N HIS A 359 -6.72 5.03 3.16
CA HIS A 359 -6.39 5.35 4.54
C HIS A 359 -6.70 6.80 4.88
N SER A 360 -7.70 7.01 5.74
CA SER A 360 -8.13 8.35 6.17
C SER A 360 -8.46 9.30 5.01
N TRP A 361 -9.02 8.78 3.91
CA TRP A 361 -9.51 9.60 2.79
C TRP A 361 -10.48 8.82 1.88
N CYS A 362 -11.22 9.57 1.05
CA CYS A 362 -12.10 9.03 0.01
C CYS A 362 -11.65 9.53 -1.38
N PRO A 363 -11.43 8.62 -2.35
CA PRO A 363 -10.94 8.96 -3.69
C PRO A 363 -12.01 9.61 -4.57
N PRO A 364 -11.66 10.17 -5.74
CA PRO A 364 -12.63 10.76 -6.66
C PRO A 364 -13.41 9.71 -7.46
N ALA A 365 -14.50 10.12 -8.14
CA ALA A 365 -15.33 9.25 -8.99
C ALA A 365 -14.52 8.41 -9.99
N ALA A 366 -13.48 8.99 -10.61
CA ALA A 366 -12.60 8.29 -11.54
C ALA A 366 -11.96 7.02 -10.96
N CYS A 367 -11.64 7.01 -9.66
CA CYS A 367 -11.13 5.84 -8.97
C CYS A 367 -12.19 4.74 -8.83
N PHE A 368 -13.40 5.09 -8.40
CA PHE A 368 -14.49 4.12 -8.28
C PHE A 368 -14.88 3.53 -9.64
N GLU A 369 -14.91 4.36 -10.69
CA GLU A 369 -15.12 3.92 -12.05
C GLU A 369 -14.03 2.95 -12.54
N ALA A 370 -12.77 3.23 -12.24
CA ALA A 370 -11.67 2.33 -12.59
C ALA A 370 -11.77 1.00 -11.83
N ALA A 371 -12.07 1.03 -10.53
CA ALA A 371 -12.22 -0.17 -9.73
C ALA A 371 -13.41 -1.04 -10.18
N ASP A 372 -14.51 -0.42 -10.60
CA ASP A 372 -15.66 -1.11 -11.21
C ASP A 372 -15.25 -1.85 -12.49
N LEU A 373 -14.43 -1.20 -13.33
CA LEU A 373 -13.98 -1.75 -14.62
C LEU A 373 -12.95 -2.88 -14.44
N GLU A 374 -12.01 -2.72 -13.51
CA GLU A 374 -10.91 -3.67 -13.31
C GLU A 374 -11.27 -4.82 -12.33
N GLY A 375 -12.42 -4.73 -11.65
CA GLY A 375 -12.86 -5.72 -10.68
C GLY A 375 -12.00 -5.67 -9.41
N VAL A 376 -12.06 -4.53 -8.70
CA VAL A 376 -11.37 -4.30 -7.42
C VAL A 376 -12.38 -3.85 -6.37
N TYR A 377 -12.36 -4.45 -5.19
CA TYR A 377 -13.19 -4.05 -4.05
C TYR A 377 -12.54 -2.86 -3.32
N LEU A 378 -13.35 -1.89 -2.90
CA LEU A 378 -12.88 -0.67 -2.25
C LEU A 378 -13.40 -0.54 -0.82
N GLN A 379 -12.51 -0.03 0.04
CA GLN A 379 -12.81 0.48 1.38
C GLN A 379 -12.36 1.95 1.50
N PRO A 380 -13.21 2.92 1.15
CA PRO A 380 -12.99 4.32 1.48
C PRO A 380 -13.08 4.59 3.00
N GLU A 381 -12.41 5.65 3.46
CA GLU A 381 -12.50 6.12 4.84
C GLU A 381 -12.87 7.59 4.94
N LEU A 382 -13.46 7.98 6.08
CA LEU A 382 -13.56 9.40 6.44
C LEU A 382 -12.17 10.00 6.66
N PRO A 383 -12.01 11.33 6.51
CA PRO A 383 -10.71 11.99 6.54
C PRO A 383 -10.16 12.19 7.96
N ILE A 384 -9.97 11.11 8.72
CA ILE A 384 -9.46 11.18 10.09
C ILE A 384 -8.62 9.95 10.49
N TRP A 385 -7.59 10.22 11.28
CA TRP A 385 -6.74 9.27 11.99
C TRP A 385 -6.60 9.72 13.45
N GLY A 386 -6.73 8.79 14.40
CA GLY A 386 -6.54 9.05 15.83
C GLY A 386 -7.84 9.41 16.58
N GLY A 387 -7.95 10.61 17.15
CA GLY A 387 -9.01 10.93 18.12
C GLY A 387 -10.42 11.12 17.53
N PHE A 388 -11.37 10.27 17.94
CA PHE A 388 -12.80 10.32 17.59
C PHE A 388 -13.65 10.59 18.84
N LYS A 389 -13.68 11.86 19.28
CA LYS A 389 -14.20 12.27 20.58
C LYS A 389 -15.48 13.10 20.44
N LYS A 390 -16.50 12.80 21.27
CA LYS A 390 -17.80 13.48 21.27
C LYS A 390 -17.69 14.99 21.46
N GLU A 391 -16.71 15.44 22.24
CA GLU A 391 -16.49 16.85 22.57
C GLU A 391 -15.92 17.64 21.38
N SER A 392 -15.41 16.96 20.35
CA SER A 392 -14.92 17.59 19.12
C SER A 392 -16.07 17.85 18.14
N VAL A 393 -17.07 18.63 18.57
CA VAL A 393 -18.35 18.83 17.86
C VAL A 393 -18.15 19.25 16.40
N GLU A 394 -17.31 20.27 16.13
CA GLU A 394 -17.02 20.74 14.78
C GLU A 394 -16.48 19.62 13.86
N LEU A 395 -15.58 18.77 14.38
CA LEU A 395 -15.04 17.64 13.64
C LEU A 395 -16.12 16.58 13.39
N MET A 396 -16.91 16.23 14.41
CA MET A 396 -17.96 15.22 14.27
C MET A 396 -19.02 15.65 13.26
N ASP A 397 -19.47 16.91 13.31
CA ASP A 397 -20.44 17.45 12.35
C ASP A 397 -19.89 17.44 10.93
N PHE A 398 -18.61 17.81 10.76
CA PHE A 398 -17.92 17.76 9.47
C PHE A 398 -17.86 16.33 8.92
N LEU A 399 -17.39 15.38 9.72
CA LEU A 399 -17.22 13.98 9.33
C LEU A 399 -18.54 13.29 9.05
N MET A 400 -19.59 13.58 9.82
CA MET A 400 -20.95 13.06 9.58
C MET A 400 -21.45 13.51 8.22
N LYS A 401 -21.37 14.82 7.94
CA LYS A 401 -21.82 15.40 6.67
C LYS A 401 -21.04 14.83 5.48
N ASP A 402 -19.71 14.75 5.59
CA ASP A 402 -18.85 14.20 4.53
C ASP A 402 -19.18 12.72 4.27
N GLY A 403 -19.40 11.92 5.31
CA GLY A 403 -19.84 10.52 5.20
C GLY A 403 -21.20 10.36 4.53
N GLU A 404 -22.21 11.16 4.92
CA GLU A 404 -23.52 11.13 4.27
C GLU A 404 -23.43 11.43 2.77
N ASN A 405 -22.57 12.39 2.39
CA ASN A 405 -22.38 12.75 0.99
C ASN A 405 -21.65 11.65 0.21
N ILE A 406 -20.62 11.03 0.79
CA ILE A 406 -19.93 9.87 0.18
C ILE A 406 -20.94 8.76 -0.15
N MET A 407 -21.86 8.46 0.78
CA MET A 407 -22.89 7.45 0.56
C MET A 407 -23.84 7.83 -0.58
N ARG A 408 -24.21 9.10 -0.70
CA ARG A 408 -25.12 9.56 -1.77
C ARG A 408 -24.46 9.57 -3.14
N GLU A 409 -23.19 9.98 -3.19
CA GLU A 409 -22.46 10.19 -4.44
C GLU A 409 -21.97 8.87 -5.04
N TYR A 410 -21.31 8.02 -4.25
CA TYR A 410 -20.52 6.90 -4.81
C TYR A 410 -21.17 5.52 -4.69
N SER A 411 -22.32 5.36 -4.01
CA SER A 411 -22.86 4.02 -3.72
C SER A 411 -23.45 3.26 -4.90
N ASN A 412 -23.55 3.86 -6.09
CA ASN A 412 -23.89 3.10 -7.30
C ASN A 412 -22.72 2.22 -7.81
N HIS A 413 -21.49 2.52 -7.40
CA HIS A 413 -20.30 1.77 -7.81
C HIS A 413 -20.33 0.35 -7.25
N ALA A 414 -20.08 -0.64 -8.12
CA ALA A 414 -20.11 -2.04 -7.74
C ALA A 414 -18.93 -2.39 -6.81
N SER A 415 -17.82 -1.69 -6.99
CA SER A 415 -16.56 -1.76 -6.26
C SER A 415 -16.65 -1.25 -4.82
N PHE A 416 -17.56 -0.32 -4.51
CA PHE A 416 -17.75 0.17 -3.15
C PHE A 416 -18.52 -0.87 -2.33
N VAL A 417 -17.80 -1.63 -1.49
CA VAL A 417 -18.39 -2.74 -0.72
C VAL A 417 -18.14 -2.64 0.78
N LEU A 418 -17.09 -1.94 1.21
CA LEU A 418 -16.70 -1.74 2.61
C LEU A 418 -16.59 -0.24 2.92
N PHE A 419 -16.90 0.17 4.15
CA PHE A 419 -16.63 1.52 4.64
C PHE A 419 -16.14 1.52 6.09
N ALA A 420 -15.17 2.38 6.40
CA ALA A 420 -14.63 2.55 7.75
C ALA A 420 -14.60 4.04 8.13
N LEU A 421 -14.78 4.35 9.43
CA LEU A 421 -14.86 5.75 9.90
C LEU A 421 -13.50 6.48 9.96
N GLY A 422 -12.40 5.80 9.64
CA GLY A 422 -11.04 6.35 9.73
C GLY A 422 -10.02 5.30 10.15
N ASN A 423 -8.80 5.75 10.45
CA ASN A 423 -7.68 4.90 10.83
C ASN A 423 -7.32 5.04 12.31
N GLU A 424 -6.88 3.94 12.92
CA GLU A 424 -6.35 3.81 14.28
C GLU A 424 -7.08 4.69 15.29
N LEU A 425 -8.41 4.59 15.24
CA LEU A 425 -9.25 5.49 16.02
C LEU A 425 -9.25 5.11 17.49
N GLY A 426 -9.15 6.11 18.35
CA GLY A 426 -9.53 6.02 19.76
C GLY A 426 -10.69 6.96 20.07
N GLY A 427 -11.32 6.83 21.24
CA GLY A 427 -12.37 7.75 21.67
C GLY A 427 -13.69 7.06 22.02
N ASP A 428 -14.82 7.64 21.59
CA ASP A 428 -16.15 7.22 22.02
C ASP A 428 -16.80 6.25 21.02
N ILE A 429 -16.93 4.99 21.45
CA ILE A 429 -17.54 3.90 20.67
C ILE A 429 -19.03 4.17 20.38
N ASN A 430 -19.77 4.84 21.27
CA ASN A 430 -21.18 5.13 21.02
C ASN A 430 -21.35 6.14 19.88
N VAL A 431 -20.45 7.13 19.80
CA VAL A 431 -20.45 8.08 18.68
C VAL A 431 -20.10 7.34 17.37
N MET A 432 -19.10 6.46 17.38
CA MET A 432 -18.79 5.62 16.21
C MET A 432 -20.00 4.78 15.76
N LYS A 433 -20.71 4.19 16.72
CA LYS A 433 -21.93 3.43 16.47
C LYS A 433 -23.04 4.29 15.86
N ASP A 434 -23.23 5.51 16.34
CA ASP A 434 -24.23 6.44 15.79
C ASP A 434 -23.93 6.81 14.34
N PHE A 435 -22.65 7.04 14.00
CA PHE A 435 -22.21 7.27 12.62
C PHE A 435 -22.49 6.06 11.72
N VAL A 436 -22.07 4.86 12.12
CA VAL A 436 -22.30 3.65 11.33
C VAL A 436 -23.80 3.39 11.16
N ASN A 437 -24.62 3.55 12.21
CA ASN A 437 -26.07 3.39 12.11
C ASN A 437 -26.69 4.41 11.14
N ARG A 438 -26.21 5.66 11.17
CA ARG A 438 -26.66 6.70 10.26
C ARG A 438 -26.31 6.37 8.82
N PHE A 439 -25.06 6.01 8.53
CA PHE A 439 -24.64 5.66 7.16
C PHE A 439 -25.35 4.41 6.66
N ARG A 440 -25.49 3.37 7.50
CA ARG A 440 -26.26 2.16 7.18
C ARG A 440 -27.73 2.45 6.88
N SER A 441 -28.34 3.47 7.51
CA SER A 441 -29.72 3.89 7.23
C SER A 441 -29.88 4.57 5.87
N ILE A 442 -28.83 5.24 5.38
CA ILE A 442 -28.79 5.88 4.06
C ILE A 442 -28.47 4.83 2.99
N GLU A 443 -27.47 3.99 3.27
CA GLU A 443 -26.95 2.99 2.35
C GLU A 443 -26.74 1.63 3.05
N PRO A 444 -27.71 0.70 2.94
CA PRO A 444 -27.64 -0.60 3.58
C PRO A 444 -26.85 -1.67 2.80
N ARG A 445 -26.36 -1.39 1.58
CA ARG A 445 -25.66 -2.39 0.73
C ARG A 445 -24.20 -2.62 1.12
N HIS A 446 -23.58 -1.66 1.81
CA HIS A 446 -22.17 -1.74 2.21
C HIS A 446 -22.03 -2.43 3.57
N LEU A 447 -20.86 -3.01 3.81
CA LEU A 447 -20.46 -3.47 5.13
C LEU A 447 -19.71 -2.35 5.85
N TYR A 448 -19.92 -2.21 7.14
CA TYR A 448 -19.37 -1.12 7.95
C TYR A 448 -18.53 -1.65 9.12
N THR A 449 -17.47 -0.91 9.43
CA THR A 449 -16.67 -1.09 10.65
C THR A 449 -16.46 0.26 11.32
N TYR A 450 -16.20 0.28 12.63
CA TYR A 450 -16.01 1.54 13.37
C TYR A 450 -14.69 2.23 13.03
N GLY A 451 -13.77 1.53 12.37
CA GLY A 451 -12.53 2.09 11.83
C GLY A 451 -11.53 0.98 11.53
N SER A 452 -10.47 1.32 10.83
CA SER A 452 -9.34 0.43 10.67
C SER A 452 -8.44 0.50 11.89
N ASN A 453 -8.17 -0.64 12.53
CA ASN A 453 -7.27 -0.79 13.68
C ASN A 453 -7.66 0.09 14.90
N ILE A 454 -8.96 0.24 15.17
CA ILE A 454 -9.44 1.02 16.33
C ILE A 454 -8.83 0.49 17.63
N PHE A 455 -8.40 1.40 18.51
CA PHE A 455 -7.69 1.07 19.76
C PHE A 455 -6.54 0.06 19.56
N LEU A 456 -5.88 0.08 18.40
CA LEU A 456 -4.84 -0.87 17.99
C LEU A 456 -5.24 -2.34 18.12
N GLY A 457 -6.54 -2.63 17.95
CA GLY A 457 -7.12 -3.97 18.02
C GLY A 457 -7.37 -4.50 19.44
N SER A 458 -6.97 -3.76 20.49
CA SER A 458 -7.05 -4.21 21.88
C SER A 458 -8.47 -4.49 22.39
N LYS A 459 -9.49 -3.95 21.73
CA LYS A 459 -10.91 -4.16 22.06
C LYS A 459 -11.54 -5.37 21.38
N GLY A 460 -10.87 -5.96 20.38
CA GLY A 460 -11.46 -7.05 19.59
C GLY A 460 -12.71 -6.61 18.83
N HIS A 461 -13.62 -7.54 18.58
CA HIS A 461 -14.89 -7.26 17.90
C HIS A 461 -15.86 -6.50 18.79
N ILE A 462 -16.38 -5.37 18.31
CA ILE A 462 -17.41 -4.60 19.00
C ILE A 462 -18.76 -4.78 18.29
N PRO A 463 -19.87 -5.04 19.03
CA PRO A 463 -21.18 -5.18 18.42
C PRO A 463 -21.57 -3.99 17.53
N GLY A 464 -21.99 -4.28 16.30
CA GLY A 464 -22.37 -3.32 15.27
C GLY A 464 -21.37 -3.19 14.11
N GLU A 465 -20.16 -3.73 14.27
CA GLU A 465 -19.19 -3.93 13.19
C GLU A 465 -19.50 -5.19 12.40
N ASP A 466 -19.53 -5.06 11.07
CA ASP A 466 -19.78 -6.16 10.13
C ASP A 466 -18.49 -6.94 9.79
N PHE A 467 -17.33 -6.34 10.04
CA PHE A 467 -16.00 -6.91 9.83
C PHE A 467 -14.95 -6.14 10.65
N LEU A 468 -13.76 -6.71 10.82
CA LEU A 468 -12.61 -6.07 11.44
C LEU A 468 -11.48 -5.86 10.43
N VAL A 469 -10.84 -4.70 10.51
CA VAL A 469 -9.52 -4.44 9.94
C VAL A 469 -8.60 -4.20 11.12
N THR A 470 -7.68 -5.10 11.43
CA THR A 470 -6.90 -4.97 12.67
C THR A 470 -5.57 -5.69 12.64
N CYS A 471 -4.59 -5.19 13.40
CA CYS A 471 -3.34 -5.88 13.65
C CYS A 471 -3.46 -6.90 14.80
N ARG A 472 -4.48 -6.75 15.66
CA ARG A 472 -4.76 -7.65 16.79
C ARG A 472 -6.25 -7.87 17.05
N VAL A 473 -6.62 -9.03 17.58
CA VAL A 473 -7.99 -9.32 18.01
C VAL A 473 -8.04 -9.46 19.53
N GLY A 474 -8.39 -8.36 20.20
CA GLY A 474 -8.54 -8.29 21.65
C GLY A 474 -7.21 -8.33 22.40
N SER A 475 -7.26 -8.72 23.67
CA SER A 475 -6.10 -8.91 24.53
C SER A 475 -5.71 -10.40 24.67
N GLY A 476 -4.46 -10.64 25.05
CA GLY A 476 -3.92 -11.98 25.22
C GLY A 476 -2.39 -11.97 25.35
N GLU A 477 -1.83 -13.17 25.57
CA GLU A 477 -0.39 -13.37 25.72
C GLU A 477 0.27 -13.83 24.42
N GLY A 478 1.56 -13.56 24.31
CA GLY A 478 2.38 -13.93 23.17
C GLY A 478 1.77 -13.47 21.85
N TYR A 479 1.59 -14.40 20.93
CA TYR A 479 1.06 -14.12 19.60
C TYR A 479 -0.45 -14.42 19.44
N SER A 480 -1.13 -14.81 20.52
CA SER A 480 -2.53 -15.29 20.49
C SER A 480 -3.57 -14.24 20.05
N THR A 481 -3.15 -12.99 19.86
CA THR A 481 -4.00 -11.91 19.36
C THR A 481 -3.57 -11.40 18.00
N HIS A 482 -2.40 -11.80 17.48
CA HIS A 482 -1.83 -11.21 16.27
C HIS A 482 -2.61 -11.61 15.02
N ALA A 483 -2.91 -10.61 14.17
CA ALA A 483 -3.54 -10.78 12.86
C ALA A 483 -2.61 -10.35 11.70
N ARG A 484 -1.30 -10.21 11.98
CA ARG A 484 -0.22 -9.99 11.00
C ARG A 484 1.12 -10.45 11.59
N ALA A 485 2.15 -10.64 10.76
CA ALA A 485 3.45 -11.11 11.24
C ALA A 485 4.36 -9.99 11.76
N SER A 486 4.36 -8.82 11.11
CA SER A 486 5.27 -7.70 11.41
C SER A 486 4.71 -6.71 12.44
N PHE A 487 5.51 -6.35 13.43
CA PHE A 487 5.21 -5.32 14.42
C PHE A 487 6.44 -4.47 14.74
N SER A 488 6.21 -3.28 15.29
CA SER A 488 7.29 -2.55 15.96
C SER A 488 7.62 -3.22 17.31
N PHE A 489 8.83 -2.97 17.81
CA PHE A 489 9.22 -3.38 19.16
C PHE A 489 8.44 -2.63 20.25
N ALA A 490 7.80 -1.50 19.92
CA ALA A 490 6.90 -0.81 20.84
C ALA A 490 5.63 -1.62 21.10
N ASP A 491 5.18 -2.40 20.11
CA ASP A 491 3.90 -3.11 20.14
C ASP A 491 4.01 -4.59 20.48
N ALA A 492 5.07 -5.26 19.99
CA ALA A 492 5.26 -6.68 20.20
C ALA A 492 6.72 -7.00 20.58
N ALA A 493 6.90 -8.05 21.38
CA ALA A 493 8.22 -8.56 21.72
C ALA A 493 9.01 -8.86 20.44
N GLU A 494 10.17 -8.24 20.34
CA GLU A 494 11.12 -8.39 19.23
C GLU A 494 10.50 -8.26 17.83
N GLY A 495 9.44 -7.47 17.68
CA GLY A 495 8.88 -7.12 16.37
C GLY A 495 8.02 -8.20 15.70
N GLY A 496 7.57 -9.21 16.44
CA GLY A 496 6.57 -10.18 15.97
C GLY A 496 7.14 -11.55 15.56
N TYR A 497 6.38 -12.30 14.74
CA TYR A 497 6.63 -13.71 14.47
C TYR A 497 7.97 -13.97 13.78
N LEU A 498 8.25 -13.27 12.68
CA LEU A 498 9.37 -13.61 11.79
C LEU A 498 10.75 -13.37 12.42
N ASN A 499 10.86 -12.45 13.36
CA ASN A 499 12.12 -12.18 14.06
C ASN A 499 12.28 -12.96 15.38
N ASN A 500 11.18 -13.40 15.98
CA ASN A 500 11.19 -14.00 17.33
C ASN A 500 10.84 -15.49 17.36
N THR A 501 10.78 -16.14 16.19
CA THR A 501 10.53 -17.58 16.06
C THR A 501 11.49 -18.21 15.06
N TYR A 502 11.90 -19.46 15.32
CA TYR A 502 12.75 -20.19 14.37
C TYR A 502 12.02 -20.38 13.03
N PRO A 503 12.68 -20.15 11.87
CA PRO A 503 12.03 -20.13 10.57
C PRO A 503 11.24 -21.40 10.26
N ASN A 504 9.96 -21.23 9.96
CA ASN A 504 9.02 -22.32 9.65
C ASN A 504 7.85 -21.77 8.80
N SER A 505 6.99 -22.67 8.33
CA SER A 505 5.75 -22.29 7.64
C SER A 505 4.49 -22.91 8.26
N VAL A 506 4.57 -23.32 9.54
CA VAL A 506 3.41 -23.80 10.32
C VAL A 506 2.66 -22.67 11.04
N MET A 507 3.29 -21.52 11.23
CA MET A 507 2.66 -20.38 11.91
C MET A 507 1.47 -19.83 11.12
N ASN A 508 0.42 -19.48 11.86
CA ASN A 508 -0.82 -18.89 11.35
C ASN A 508 -1.40 -17.91 12.38
N PHE A 509 -2.59 -17.37 12.12
CA PHE A 509 -3.29 -16.41 12.98
C PHE A 509 -4.56 -16.98 13.62
N ASP A 510 -4.82 -18.28 13.51
CA ASP A 510 -6.11 -18.86 13.91
C ASP A 510 -6.47 -18.61 15.37
N ALA A 511 -5.48 -18.63 16.28
CA ALA A 511 -5.69 -18.31 17.69
C ALA A 511 -6.26 -16.90 17.93
N ALA A 512 -5.89 -15.91 17.10
CA ALA A 512 -6.47 -14.57 17.15
C ALA A 512 -7.88 -14.57 16.54
N LEU A 513 -8.05 -15.26 15.42
CA LEU A 513 -9.28 -15.28 14.63
C LEU A 513 -10.42 -16.03 15.33
N GLU A 514 -10.11 -16.98 16.22
CA GLU A 514 -11.09 -17.62 17.10
C GLU A 514 -11.81 -16.64 18.03
N LYS A 515 -11.23 -15.47 18.28
CA LYS A 515 -11.79 -14.41 19.15
C LYS A 515 -12.72 -13.46 18.40
N SER A 516 -12.90 -13.62 17.08
CA SER A 516 -13.82 -12.81 16.28
C SER A 516 -14.97 -13.67 15.74
N SER A 517 -16.18 -13.09 15.77
CA SER A 517 -17.37 -13.70 15.17
C SER A 517 -17.63 -13.23 13.74
N VAL A 518 -16.90 -12.19 13.30
CA VAL A 518 -17.02 -11.54 11.99
C VAL A 518 -15.70 -11.67 11.22
N PRO A 519 -15.70 -11.44 9.89
CA PRO A 519 -14.50 -11.52 9.07
C PRO A 519 -13.40 -10.57 9.57
N VAL A 520 -12.16 -11.07 9.58
CA VAL A 520 -10.97 -10.29 9.97
C VAL A 520 -10.07 -10.10 8.76
N ILE A 521 -9.66 -8.85 8.55
CA ILE A 521 -8.67 -8.44 7.57
C ILE A 521 -7.44 -7.98 8.35
N GLY A 522 -6.27 -8.57 8.05
CA GLY A 522 -5.00 -8.11 8.61
C GLY A 522 -4.72 -6.65 8.21
N HIS A 523 -4.62 -5.76 9.19
CA HIS A 523 -4.32 -4.34 8.96
C HIS A 523 -2.84 -4.13 8.73
N GLU A 524 -2.48 -3.46 7.64
CA GLU A 524 -1.10 -3.02 7.34
C GLU A 524 -0.08 -4.16 7.50
N THR A 525 -0.40 -5.30 6.88
CA THR A 525 0.42 -6.51 6.79
C THR A 525 1.70 -6.24 5.99
N GLY A 526 2.81 -6.86 6.38
CA GLY A 526 4.10 -6.69 5.71
C GLY A 526 4.62 -5.25 5.78
N GLN A 527 5.40 -4.97 6.82
CA GLN A 527 6.04 -3.66 7.05
C GLN A 527 7.57 -3.82 7.10
N PHE A 528 8.16 -4.15 5.96
CA PHE A 528 9.56 -4.54 5.84
C PHE A 528 10.34 -3.47 5.07
N GLN A 529 11.08 -2.62 5.79
CA GLN A 529 11.81 -1.52 5.18
C GLN A 529 12.94 -2.02 4.26
N THR A 530 13.06 -1.39 3.10
CA THR A 530 14.17 -1.56 2.15
C THR A 530 15.10 -0.34 2.20
N TYR A 531 16.36 -0.53 1.82
CA TYR A 531 17.29 0.58 1.62
C TYR A 531 16.85 1.41 0.40
N PRO A 532 16.92 2.76 0.39
CA PRO A 532 16.36 3.56 -0.70
C PRO A 532 17.04 3.34 -2.05
N ASP A 533 16.26 3.35 -3.13
CA ASP A 533 16.75 3.49 -4.50
C ASP A 533 16.92 4.97 -4.84
N TYR A 534 18.17 5.45 -4.89
CA TYR A 534 18.47 6.85 -5.19
C TYR A 534 18.23 7.23 -6.65
N GLU A 535 18.09 6.27 -7.57
CA GLU A 535 17.78 6.56 -8.98
C GLU A 535 16.35 7.07 -9.16
N GLU A 536 15.44 6.75 -8.21
CA GLU A 536 14.06 7.22 -8.19
C GLU A 536 13.96 8.76 -8.21
N MET A 537 14.96 9.46 -7.64
CA MET A 537 15.00 10.93 -7.61
C MET A 537 14.78 11.58 -8.98
N LYS A 538 15.19 10.92 -10.07
CA LYS A 538 15.04 11.43 -11.44
C LYS A 538 13.58 11.53 -11.90
N LYS A 539 12.67 10.80 -11.26
CA LYS A 539 11.24 10.78 -11.59
C LYS A 539 10.48 11.98 -11.03
N TYR A 540 11.00 12.61 -9.97
CA TYR A 540 10.36 13.75 -9.28
C TYR A 540 10.50 15.06 -10.06
N THR A 541 9.72 15.18 -11.13
CA THR A 541 9.72 16.32 -12.07
C THR A 541 8.59 17.31 -11.84
N GLY A 542 7.70 17.02 -10.89
CA GLY A 542 6.49 17.79 -10.61
C GLY A 542 6.64 18.78 -9.45
N VAL A 543 5.59 18.88 -8.62
CA VAL A 543 5.52 19.90 -7.56
C VAL A 543 6.24 19.51 -6.25
N LEU A 544 6.58 18.23 -6.09
CA LEU A 544 7.28 17.70 -4.92
C LEU A 544 8.74 17.38 -5.26
N ALA A 545 9.63 17.76 -4.34
CA ALA A 545 11.06 17.55 -4.39
C ALA A 545 11.48 16.39 -3.48
N PRO A 546 12.39 15.50 -3.91
CA PRO A 546 12.86 14.36 -3.13
C PRO A 546 14.06 14.73 -2.24
N TRP A 547 14.01 15.87 -1.55
CA TRP A 547 15.15 16.33 -0.73
C TRP A 547 15.50 15.38 0.42
N ASN A 548 14.53 14.60 0.91
CA ASN A 548 14.77 13.50 1.83
C ASN A 548 15.75 12.46 1.26
N PHE A 549 15.59 12.04 -0.01
CA PHE A 549 16.54 11.15 -0.69
C PHE A 549 17.93 11.79 -0.81
N GLU A 550 18.02 13.09 -1.11
CA GLU A 550 19.30 13.81 -1.17
C GLU A 550 20.02 13.75 0.19
N VAL A 551 19.30 14.01 1.29
CA VAL A 551 19.85 13.91 2.65
C VAL A 551 20.33 12.49 2.95
N PHE A 552 19.53 11.46 2.65
CA PHE A 552 19.92 10.07 2.91
C PHE A 552 21.15 9.65 2.08
N ARG A 553 21.19 10.01 0.79
CA ARG A 553 22.34 9.76 -0.10
C ARG A 553 23.61 10.43 0.43
N ASP A 554 23.51 11.69 0.82
CA ASP A 554 24.68 12.46 1.26
C ASP A 554 25.20 11.95 2.62
N ARG A 555 24.32 11.44 3.50
CA ARG A 555 24.74 10.71 4.71
C ARG A 555 25.50 9.43 4.39
N LEU A 556 25.00 8.61 3.46
CA LEU A 556 25.70 7.39 3.04
C LEU A 556 27.06 7.71 2.40
N LYS A 557 27.13 8.79 1.61
CA LYS A 557 28.38 9.29 1.05
C LYS A 557 29.37 9.71 2.13
N LYS A 558 28.91 10.43 3.16
CA LYS A 558 29.74 10.80 4.31
C LYS A 558 30.25 9.57 5.08
N ALA A 559 29.47 8.49 5.10
CA ALA A 559 29.87 7.20 5.68
C ALA A 559 30.81 6.36 4.77
N GLY A 560 31.14 6.84 3.57
CA GLY A 560 32.10 6.17 2.68
C GLY A 560 31.58 4.89 2.03
N MET A 561 30.26 4.79 1.82
CA MET A 561 29.59 3.59 1.28
C MET A 561 28.59 3.91 0.15
N LEU A 562 28.73 5.06 -0.53
CA LEU A 562 27.78 5.46 -1.58
C LEU A 562 27.75 4.46 -2.74
N GLU A 563 28.88 3.85 -3.07
CA GLU A 563 29.00 2.84 -4.11
C GLU A 563 28.31 1.51 -3.77
N GLN A 564 27.98 1.26 -2.50
CA GLN A 564 27.16 0.12 -2.07
C GLN A 564 25.65 0.41 -2.05
N ALA A 565 25.21 1.63 -2.40
CA ALA A 565 23.80 2.00 -2.29
C ALA A 565 22.87 1.04 -3.04
N ASP A 566 23.23 0.69 -4.28
CA ASP A 566 22.49 -0.26 -5.12
C ASP A 566 22.55 -1.70 -4.56
N ASP A 567 23.69 -2.11 -4.03
CA ASP A 567 23.84 -3.42 -3.37
C ASP A 567 22.97 -3.52 -2.11
N PHE A 568 22.93 -2.46 -1.28
CA PHE A 568 22.09 -2.40 -0.09
C PHE A 568 20.61 -2.42 -0.45
N PHE A 569 20.20 -1.65 -1.46
CA PHE A 569 18.84 -1.67 -1.98
C PHE A 569 18.43 -3.05 -2.46
N LYS A 570 19.25 -3.71 -3.29
CA LYS A 570 18.98 -5.05 -3.82
C LYS A 570 18.95 -6.11 -2.73
N ALA A 571 19.93 -6.11 -1.82
CA ALA A 571 20.02 -7.13 -0.78
C ALA A 571 18.90 -7.00 0.27
N SER A 572 18.64 -5.78 0.77
CA SER A 572 17.52 -5.55 1.68
C SER A 572 16.17 -5.80 0.99
N GLY A 573 16.01 -5.40 -0.27
CA GLY A 573 14.80 -5.62 -1.06
C GLY A 573 14.50 -7.09 -1.32
N ALA A 574 15.52 -7.89 -1.69
CA ALA A 574 15.36 -9.34 -1.88
C ALA A 574 14.94 -10.03 -0.57
N TRP A 575 15.45 -9.57 0.57
CA TRP A 575 15.03 -10.07 1.87
C TRP A 575 13.61 -9.66 2.24
N SER A 576 13.24 -8.39 2.03
CA SER A 576 11.87 -7.90 2.24
C SER A 576 10.84 -8.69 1.43
N VAL A 577 11.16 -9.08 0.18
CA VAL A 577 10.27 -9.92 -0.65
C VAL A 577 9.97 -11.27 0.01
N GLU A 578 10.97 -11.94 0.60
CA GLU A 578 10.77 -13.21 1.29
C GLU A 578 9.99 -13.04 2.61
N LEU A 579 10.18 -11.91 3.30
CA LEU A 579 9.39 -11.56 4.48
C LEU A 579 7.92 -11.28 4.14
N TYR A 580 7.66 -10.54 3.04
CA TYR A 580 6.30 -10.34 2.50
C TYR A 580 5.65 -11.67 2.13
N ARG A 581 6.37 -12.55 1.44
CA ARG A 581 5.90 -13.91 1.11
C ARG A 581 5.47 -14.64 2.39
N ALA A 582 6.32 -14.66 3.41
CA ALA A 582 6.03 -15.37 4.65
C ALA A 582 4.77 -14.83 5.34
N ASP A 583 4.63 -13.51 5.47
CA ASP A 583 3.45 -12.88 6.11
C ASP A 583 2.17 -13.13 5.29
N ILE A 584 2.19 -12.95 3.97
CA ILE A 584 1.04 -13.21 3.09
C ILE A 584 0.63 -14.69 3.16
N GLU A 585 1.58 -15.62 3.11
CA GLU A 585 1.25 -17.04 3.22
C GLU A 585 0.74 -17.41 4.62
N MET A 586 1.20 -16.75 5.70
CA MET A 586 0.60 -16.89 7.04
C MET A 586 -0.88 -16.49 7.05
N ASN A 587 -1.24 -15.42 6.34
CA ASN A 587 -2.62 -15.01 6.16
C ASN A 587 -3.43 -16.07 5.39
N LEU A 588 -2.88 -16.59 4.29
CA LEU A 588 -3.58 -17.58 3.44
C LEU A 588 -3.72 -18.96 4.10
N ARG A 589 -2.80 -19.34 5.00
CA ARG A 589 -2.86 -20.60 5.77
C ARG A 589 -3.64 -20.49 7.09
N SER A 590 -4.23 -19.33 7.38
CA SER A 590 -5.13 -19.13 8.52
C SER A 590 -6.56 -19.38 8.08
N GLU A 591 -7.18 -20.45 8.57
CA GLU A 591 -8.47 -20.96 8.08
C GLU A 591 -9.60 -19.90 8.15
N ARG A 592 -9.59 -19.08 9.21
CA ARG A 592 -10.63 -18.07 9.47
C ARG A 592 -10.31 -16.68 8.95
N MET A 593 -9.17 -16.49 8.28
CA MET A 593 -8.73 -15.16 7.84
C MET A 593 -9.51 -14.76 6.58
N ALA A 594 -10.03 -13.53 6.54
CA ALA A 594 -10.86 -13.06 5.43
C ALA A 594 -10.08 -12.17 4.44
N GLY A 595 -8.90 -11.70 4.82
CA GLY A 595 -8.09 -10.84 3.98
C GLY A 595 -6.86 -10.28 4.67
N PHE A 596 -6.10 -9.50 3.92
CA PHE A 596 -5.05 -8.60 4.45
C PHE A 596 -5.04 -7.29 3.66
N GLN A 597 -4.43 -6.27 4.23
CA GLN A 597 -4.12 -4.99 3.59
C GLN A 597 -2.65 -4.70 3.80
N LEU A 598 -1.85 -4.68 2.75
CA LEU A 598 -0.42 -4.37 2.88
C LEU A 598 -0.21 -2.91 3.33
N LEU A 599 0.79 -2.60 4.20
CA LEU A 599 1.27 -1.20 4.42
C LEU A 599 2.09 -0.67 3.25
N ASP A 600 2.21 -1.48 2.19
CA ASP A 600 1.67 -1.11 0.88
C ASP A 600 2.40 -1.98 -0.17
N LEU A 601 1.87 -2.02 -1.39
CA LEU A 601 2.59 -2.52 -2.56
C LEU A 601 3.58 -1.45 -3.09
N GLN A 602 3.28 -0.17 -2.88
CA GLN A 602 4.04 1.00 -3.31
C GLN A 602 4.75 1.66 -2.13
N ASP A 603 5.89 2.31 -2.36
CA ASP A 603 6.56 3.09 -1.33
C ASP A 603 5.69 4.23 -0.81
N TYR A 604 5.77 4.45 0.48
CA TYR A 604 5.00 5.44 1.19
C TYR A 604 5.92 6.59 1.66
N PRO A 605 6.00 7.70 0.91
CA PRO A 605 6.95 8.76 1.21
C PRO A 605 6.60 9.59 2.46
N GLY A 606 5.39 9.44 3.01
CA GLY A 606 4.92 10.20 4.16
C GLY A 606 5.39 9.68 5.52
N GLN A 607 5.11 10.45 6.58
CA GLN A 607 5.31 10.08 8.00
C GLN A 607 6.67 9.43 8.32
N GLY A 608 7.75 9.91 7.73
CA GLY A 608 9.11 9.41 7.99
C GLY A 608 9.86 8.89 6.76
N SER A 609 9.24 8.84 5.58
CA SER A 609 9.76 8.18 4.36
C SER A 609 9.87 6.66 4.53
N ALA A 610 8.76 5.95 4.38
CA ALA A 610 8.67 4.50 4.52
C ALA A 610 8.92 3.79 3.18
N TYR A 611 10.11 3.22 3.04
CA TYR A 611 10.51 2.47 1.83
C TYR A 611 10.15 0.99 1.95
N VAL A 612 8.87 0.68 2.15
CA VAL A 612 8.36 -0.69 2.34
C VAL A 612 7.86 -1.33 1.04
N GLY A 613 7.58 -0.52 0.03
CA GLY A 613 6.97 -0.98 -1.22
C GLY A 613 7.93 -1.81 -2.08
N ILE A 614 7.34 -2.76 -2.78
CA ILE A 614 7.99 -3.49 -3.89
C ILE A 614 7.92 -2.68 -5.18
N LEU A 615 6.99 -1.73 -5.24
CA LEU A 615 6.90 -0.67 -6.24
C LEU A 615 7.35 0.65 -5.61
N ASP A 616 7.85 1.55 -6.44
CA ASP A 616 8.21 2.90 -6.00
C ASP A 616 6.97 3.79 -5.80
N ALA A 617 7.18 5.06 -5.46
CA ALA A 617 6.10 6.02 -5.24
C ALA A 617 5.26 6.34 -6.51
N PHE A 618 5.64 5.83 -7.69
CA PHE A 618 4.97 6.02 -8.98
C PHE A 618 4.24 4.76 -9.48
N MET A 619 4.17 3.72 -8.64
CA MET A 619 3.70 2.36 -8.97
C MET A 619 4.56 1.65 -10.01
N ASP A 620 5.80 2.09 -10.23
CA ASP A 620 6.73 1.40 -11.13
C ASP A 620 7.50 0.32 -10.36
N SER A 621 7.90 -0.74 -11.07
CA SER A 621 8.69 -1.82 -10.47
C SER A 621 10.07 -1.31 -10.02
N LYS A 622 10.43 -1.63 -8.77
CA LYS A 622 11.78 -1.47 -8.22
C LYS A 622 12.77 -2.53 -8.74
N GLY A 623 12.32 -3.48 -9.57
CA GLY A 623 13.16 -4.58 -10.07
C GLY A 623 13.45 -5.67 -9.04
N LEU A 624 12.83 -5.63 -7.85
CA LEU A 624 13.05 -6.59 -6.77
C LEU A 624 12.37 -7.94 -7.02
N ILE A 625 11.21 -7.95 -7.67
CA ILE A 625 10.47 -9.15 -8.04
C ILE A 625 9.48 -8.87 -9.18
N GLU A 626 9.39 -9.81 -10.12
CA GLU A 626 8.41 -9.76 -11.20
C GLU A 626 6.98 -10.05 -10.69
N PRO A 627 5.93 -9.39 -11.23
CA PRO A 627 4.54 -9.62 -10.81
C PRO A 627 4.13 -11.10 -10.89
N LYS A 628 4.56 -11.81 -11.94
CA LYS A 628 4.28 -13.25 -12.12
C LYS A 628 4.89 -14.14 -11.03
N LYS A 629 6.03 -13.73 -10.46
CA LYS A 629 6.69 -14.46 -9.36
C LYS A 629 6.04 -14.11 -8.02
N TRP A 630 5.63 -12.85 -7.83
CA TRP A 630 4.85 -12.44 -6.67
C TRP A 630 3.51 -13.20 -6.56
N ARG A 631 2.84 -13.39 -7.69
CA ARG A 631 1.60 -14.19 -7.78
C ARG A 631 1.76 -15.67 -7.41
N GLU A 632 2.97 -16.18 -7.22
CA GLU A 632 3.16 -17.54 -6.72
C GLU A 632 2.76 -17.68 -5.24
N PHE A 633 2.73 -16.58 -4.49
CA PHE A 633 2.31 -16.54 -3.08
C PHE A 633 1.18 -15.54 -2.79
N CYS A 634 0.81 -14.68 -3.74
CA CYS A 634 -0.29 -13.72 -3.61
C CYS A 634 -1.24 -13.81 -4.81
N CYS A 635 -2.26 -14.67 -4.73
CA CYS A 635 -3.17 -14.96 -5.85
C CYS A 635 -4.50 -15.51 -5.34
N GLU A 636 -5.51 -15.60 -6.20
CA GLU A 636 -6.79 -16.27 -5.91
C GLU A 636 -6.65 -17.76 -5.57
N VAL A 637 -5.62 -18.43 -6.10
CA VAL A 637 -5.28 -19.81 -5.74
C VAL A 637 -3.77 -19.93 -5.49
N VAL A 638 -3.39 -20.37 -4.30
CA VAL A 638 -1.99 -20.55 -3.90
C VAL A 638 -1.79 -21.95 -3.34
N PRO A 639 -0.92 -22.79 -3.95
CA PRO A 639 -0.42 -24.00 -3.30
C PRO A 639 0.63 -23.62 -2.24
N LEU A 640 0.46 -24.12 -1.03
CA LEU A 640 1.25 -23.78 0.15
C LEU A 640 2.00 -25.01 0.66
N LEU A 641 3.22 -24.78 1.16
CA LEU A 641 3.96 -25.74 1.98
C LEU A 641 3.86 -25.32 3.44
N THR A 642 3.44 -26.25 4.29
CA THR A 642 3.43 -26.12 5.74
C THR A 642 4.44 -27.09 6.34
N THR A 643 5.57 -26.59 6.83
CA THR A 643 6.70 -27.40 7.35
C THR A 643 7.33 -26.77 8.59
N ALA A 644 7.89 -27.61 9.46
CA ALA A 644 8.41 -27.21 10.77
C ALA A 644 9.71 -26.37 10.69
N LYS A 645 10.46 -26.48 9.59
CA LYS A 645 11.73 -25.76 9.37
C LYS A 645 12.17 -25.74 7.92
N PHE A 646 13.04 -24.78 7.58
CA PHE A 646 13.67 -24.69 6.26
C PHE A 646 15.10 -25.25 6.20
N CYS A 647 15.74 -25.47 7.36
CA CYS A 647 17.07 -26.03 7.48
C CYS A 647 16.99 -27.48 7.99
N TRP A 648 17.64 -28.39 7.27
CA TRP A 648 17.54 -29.83 7.47
C TRP A 648 18.90 -30.50 7.47
N THR A 649 18.95 -31.70 8.04
CA THR A 649 20.16 -32.53 8.03
C THR A 649 19.98 -33.71 7.07
N GLY A 650 21.06 -34.14 6.41
CA GLY A 650 21.06 -35.37 5.61
C GLY A 650 20.62 -36.58 6.44
N GLN A 651 19.92 -37.52 5.82
CA GLN A 651 19.27 -38.67 6.48
C GLN A 651 18.07 -38.32 7.37
N GLU A 652 17.78 -37.04 7.60
CA GLU A 652 16.55 -36.63 8.29
C GLU A 652 15.32 -36.92 7.41
N ILE A 653 14.19 -37.22 8.05
CA ILE A 653 12.90 -37.34 7.35
C ILE A 653 12.32 -35.93 7.21
N PHE A 654 12.31 -35.42 5.99
CA PHE A 654 11.55 -34.23 5.64
C PHE A 654 10.06 -34.55 5.69
N GLU A 655 9.32 -33.78 6.48
CA GLU A 655 7.86 -33.81 6.56
C GLU A 655 7.28 -32.41 6.30
N GLY A 656 6.31 -32.33 5.39
CA GLY A 656 5.62 -31.09 5.07
C GLY A 656 4.24 -31.33 4.48
N ASN A 657 3.24 -30.58 4.93
CA ASN A 657 1.89 -30.63 4.40
C ASN A 657 1.78 -29.74 3.16
N ILE A 658 1.08 -30.23 2.14
CA ILE A 658 0.66 -29.44 0.99
C ILE A 658 -0.77 -28.99 1.21
N GLU A 659 -0.97 -27.68 1.24
CA GLU A 659 -2.28 -27.05 1.38
C GLU A 659 -2.58 -26.21 0.13
N ILE A 660 -3.86 -25.96 -0.12
CA ILE A 660 -4.33 -25.17 -1.26
C ILE A 660 -5.27 -24.11 -0.72
N ALA A 661 -4.84 -22.85 -0.71
CA ALA A 661 -5.72 -21.72 -0.49
C ALA A 661 -6.46 -21.44 -1.81
N ASN A 662 -7.72 -21.87 -1.93
CA ASN A 662 -8.54 -21.68 -3.13
C ASN A 662 -9.69 -20.68 -2.86
N TYR A 663 -9.45 -19.42 -3.19
CA TYR A 663 -10.45 -18.34 -3.13
C TYR A 663 -10.82 -17.85 -4.53
N GLY A 664 -10.76 -18.74 -5.53
CA GLY A 664 -11.35 -18.51 -6.84
C GLY A 664 -12.87 -18.77 -6.84
N GLU A 665 -13.52 -18.60 -7.99
CA GLU A 665 -14.98 -18.79 -8.12
C GLU A 665 -15.43 -20.26 -8.09
N HIS A 666 -14.52 -21.22 -8.28
CA HIS A 666 -14.86 -22.62 -8.49
C HIS A 666 -13.93 -23.60 -7.76
N SER A 667 -14.48 -24.76 -7.42
CA SER A 667 -13.73 -25.90 -6.91
C SER A 667 -12.74 -26.43 -7.96
N LEU A 668 -11.55 -26.84 -7.53
CA LEU A 668 -10.53 -27.48 -8.36
C LEU A 668 -10.66 -29.02 -8.40
N LYS A 669 -11.87 -29.54 -8.10
CA LYS A 669 -12.17 -30.98 -8.12
C LYS A 669 -11.69 -31.64 -9.42
N GLY A 670 -10.98 -32.76 -9.27
CA GLY A 670 -10.43 -33.52 -10.40
C GLY A 670 -9.04 -33.05 -10.86
N LYS A 671 -8.53 -31.93 -10.34
CA LYS A 671 -7.13 -31.54 -10.49
C LYS A 671 -6.25 -32.19 -9.43
N SER A 672 -4.95 -32.01 -9.57
CA SER A 672 -3.92 -32.57 -8.70
C SER A 672 -2.81 -31.56 -8.51
N VAL A 673 -2.18 -31.55 -7.34
CA VAL A 673 -0.95 -30.83 -7.06
C VAL A 673 0.23 -31.80 -7.18
N SER A 674 1.24 -31.42 -7.95
CA SER A 674 2.53 -32.12 -8.02
C SER A 674 3.57 -31.36 -7.23
N TRP A 675 4.47 -32.10 -6.59
CA TRP A 675 5.64 -31.53 -5.91
C TRP A 675 6.93 -32.14 -6.45
N GLU A 676 8.00 -31.35 -6.44
CA GLU A 676 9.33 -31.77 -6.86
C GLU A 676 10.40 -31.07 -6.01
N LEU A 677 11.33 -31.84 -5.44
CA LEU A 677 12.46 -31.34 -4.68
C LEU A 677 13.75 -31.54 -5.48
N LYS A 678 14.48 -30.46 -5.77
CA LYS A 678 15.70 -30.47 -6.60
C LYS A 678 16.84 -29.68 -5.96
N THR A 679 18.08 -30.07 -6.24
CA THR A 679 19.26 -29.23 -6.01
C THR A 679 20.03 -29.10 -7.32
N GLY A 680 20.11 -27.88 -7.85
CA GLY A 680 20.55 -27.64 -9.23
C GLY A 680 19.76 -28.51 -10.22
N LYS A 681 20.45 -29.37 -10.97
CA LYS A 681 19.83 -30.31 -11.92
C LYS A 681 19.44 -31.67 -11.31
N ARG A 682 19.85 -31.96 -10.07
CA ARG A 682 19.63 -33.25 -9.42
C ARG A 682 18.25 -33.30 -8.77
N LEU A 683 17.45 -34.31 -9.14
CA LEU A 683 16.18 -34.62 -8.50
C LEU A 683 16.41 -35.39 -7.18
N LEU A 684 15.80 -34.92 -6.10
CA LEU A 684 15.87 -35.55 -4.77
C LEU A 684 14.57 -36.29 -4.41
N GLY A 685 13.43 -35.79 -4.89
CA GLY A 685 12.14 -36.44 -4.72
C GLY A 685 11.05 -35.77 -5.55
N LYS A 686 9.98 -36.49 -5.84
CA LYS A 686 8.77 -35.94 -6.48
C LYS A 686 7.54 -36.75 -6.11
N GLY A 687 6.38 -36.14 -6.23
CA GLY A 687 5.10 -36.82 -6.03
C GLY A 687 3.92 -36.02 -6.53
N LYS A 688 2.72 -36.57 -6.34
CA LYS A 688 1.46 -36.00 -6.81
C LYS A 688 0.33 -36.37 -5.86
N MET A 689 -0.56 -35.42 -5.58
CA MET A 689 -1.71 -35.58 -4.69
C MET A 689 -2.96 -35.00 -5.35
N PRO A 690 -4.16 -35.57 -5.10
CA PRO A 690 -5.41 -34.97 -5.57
C PRO A 690 -5.66 -33.64 -4.84
N VAL A 691 -6.26 -32.66 -5.53
CA VAL A 691 -6.74 -31.43 -4.88
C VAL A 691 -8.14 -31.70 -4.32
N PRO A 692 -8.40 -31.46 -3.02
CA PRO A 692 -9.74 -31.60 -2.44
C PRO A 692 -10.77 -30.71 -3.14
N SER A 693 -12.04 -31.11 -3.11
CA SER A 693 -13.12 -30.27 -3.65
C SER A 693 -13.52 -29.22 -2.61
N GLY A 694 -13.58 -27.95 -3.01
CA GLY A 694 -14.04 -26.87 -2.14
C GLY A 694 -13.41 -25.51 -2.47
N LEU A 695 -13.74 -24.53 -1.64
CA LEU A 695 -13.15 -23.19 -1.57
C LEU A 695 -12.62 -22.94 -0.15
N GLY A 696 -11.69 -22.01 0.01
CA GLY A 696 -10.94 -21.75 1.24
C GLY A 696 -9.64 -22.55 1.31
N LEU A 697 -9.13 -22.74 2.53
CA LEU A 697 -7.93 -23.54 2.78
C LEU A 697 -8.26 -25.03 2.77
N LEU A 698 -7.53 -25.81 1.97
CA LEU A 698 -7.76 -27.24 1.76
C LEU A 698 -6.46 -28.03 1.88
N THR A 699 -6.43 -29.07 2.72
CA THR A 699 -5.25 -29.94 2.86
C THR A 699 -5.23 -31.04 1.78
N ALA A 700 -4.22 -31.02 0.90
CA ALA A 700 -4.08 -32.01 -0.18
C ALA A 700 -3.36 -33.29 0.26
N GLY A 701 -2.42 -33.19 1.20
CA GLY A 701 -1.70 -34.34 1.76
C GLY A 701 -0.33 -33.97 2.33
N THR A 702 0.47 -34.98 2.69
CA THR A 702 1.76 -34.81 3.37
C THR A 702 2.89 -35.42 2.55
N ILE A 703 3.97 -34.67 2.34
CA ILE A 703 5.24 -35.17 1.82
C ILE A 703 6.01 -35.82 2.96
N ARG A 704 6.49 -37.04 2.75
CA ARG A 704 7.47 -37.71 3.60
C ARG A 704 8.62 -38.24 2.75
N LEU A 705 9.84 -37.76 3.01
CA LEU A 705 11.03 -38.14 2.23
C LEU A 705 12.25 -38.16 3.15
N THR A 706 13.02 -39.25 3.13
CA THR A 706 14.36 -39.25 3.74
C THR A 706 15.31 -38.46 2.86
N LEU A 707 15.89 -37.39 3.41
CA LEU A 707 16.79 -36.51 2.67
C LEU A 707 18.11 -37.22 2.39
N PRO A 708 18.66 -37.12 1.17
CA PRO A 708 19.95 -37.74 0.87
C PRO A 708 21.07 -37.04 1.64
N ASN A 709 21.96 -37.85 2.21
CA ASN A 709 23.17 -37.36 2.83
C ASN A 709 24.23 -37.10 1.75
N LEU A 710 24.60 -35.84 1.57
CA LEU A 710 25.69 -35.43 0.69
C LEU A 710 26.88 -34.96 1.53
N GLU A 711 28.08 -35.03 0.97
CA GLU A 711 29.31 -34.62 1.67
C GLU A 711 29.39 -33.11 1.92
N LYS A 712 28.72 -32.32 1.08
CA LYS A 712 28.69 -30.86 1.14
C LYS A 712 27.29 -30.36 1.41
N ALA A 713 27.20 -29.21 2.08
CA ALA A 713 25.94 -28.49 2.24
C ALA A 713 25.39 -28.02 0.89
N TYR A 714 24.07 -28.04 0.72
CA TYR A 714 23.43 -27.61 -0.53
C TYR A 714 22.08 -26.95 -0.29
N LYS A 715 21.75 -26.00 -1.18
CA LYS A 715 20.40 -25.44 -1.31
C LYS A 715 19.58 -26.33 -2.24
N ALA A 716 18.37 -26.67 -1.81
CA ALA A 716 17.36 -27.33 -2.62
C ALA A 716 16.14 -26.44 -2.79
N GLU A 717 15.37 -26.67 -3.84
CA GLU A 717 14.11 -26.00 -4.12
C GLU A 717 12.99 -27.04 -4.17
N LEU A 718 11.98 -26.86 -3.33
CA LEU A 718 10.72 -27.59 -3.41
C LEU A 718 9.74 -26.76 -4.26
N SER A 719 9.36 -27.27 -5.41
CA SER A 719 8.33 -26.67 -6.26
C SER A 719 6.99 -27.39 -6.10
N LEU A 720 5.91 -26.62 -6.05
CA LEU A 720 4.52 -27.08 -6.05
C LEU A 720 3.84 -26.56 -7.32
N LYS A 721 3.02 -27.39 -7.97
CA LYS A 721 2.28 -27.00 -9.19
C LYS A 721 0.92 -27.68 -9.27
N ILE A 722 -0.13 -26.92 -9.57
CA ILE A 722 -1.46 -27.46 -9.83
C ILE A 722 -1.59 -27.81 -11.32
N ALA A 723 -2.00 -29.05 -11.62
CA ALA A 723 -2.08 -29.54 -12.98
C ALA A 723 -3.14 -28.80 -13.83
N GLY A 724 -2.75 -28.40 -15.04
CA GLY A 724 -3.62 -27.71 -15.99
C GLY A 724 -3.99 -26.28 -15.55
N THR A 725 -3.18 -25.63 -14.72
CA THR A 725 -3.28 -24.21 -14.37
C THR A 725 -1.89 -23.57 -14.36
N SER A 726 -1.84 -22.25 -14.15
CA SER A 726 -0.58 -21.50 -13.93
C SER A 726 -0.11 -21.52 -12.46
N TYR A 727 -0.98 -21.93 -11.53
CA TYR A 727 -0.73 -21.86 -10.08
C TYR A 727 0.42 -22.78 -9.65
N ARG A 728 1.39 -22.18 -8.97
CA ARG A 728 2.61 -22.82 -8.50
C ARG A 728 3.21 -22.00 -7.35
N ASN A 729 4.06 -22.63 -6.56
CA ASN A 729 4.85 -21.97 -5.53
C ASN A 729 6.18 -22.71 -5.34
N THR A 730 7.19 -22.05 -4.76
CA THR A 730 8.54 -22.59 -4.60
C THR A 730 9.10 -22.22 -3.23
N TYR A 731 9.77 -23.18 -2.58
CA TYR A 731 10.37 -23.00 -1.26
C TYR A 731 11.84 -23.41 -1.27
N PRO A 732 12.77 -22.54 -0.83
CA PRO A 732 14.15 -22.93 -0.62
C PRO A 732 14.27 -23.76 0.66
N LEU A 733 15.05 -24.84 0.60
CA LEU A 733 15.45 -25.66 1.74
C LEU A 733 16.98 -25.73 1.78
N TRP A 734 17.58 -25.66 2.96
CA TRP A 734 19.01 -25.84 3.16
C TRP A 734 19.25 -27.19 3.80
N ILE A 735 20.06 -28.03 3.16
CA ILE A 735 20.36 -29.36 3.66
C ILE A 735 21.85 -29.44 3.98
N TYR A 736 22.15 -29.85 5.21
CA TYR A 736 23.49 -29.97 5.76
C TYR A 736 23.92 -31.43 5.92
N PRO A 737 25.22 -31.76 5.82
CA PRO A 737 25.70 -33.13 6.05
C PRO A 737 25.31 -33.67 7.43
N ALA A 738 25.00 -34.96 7.51
CA ALA A 738 24.58 -35.63 8.75
C ALA A 738 25.62 -35.56 9.89
N LYS A 739 26.89 -35.41 9.51
CA LYS A 739 28.01 -35.25 10.45
C LYS A 739 28.91 -34.16 9.92
N LYS A 740 29.16 -33.14 10.74
CA LYS A 740 30.16 -32.10 10.48
C LYS A 740 31.08 -32.00 11.69
N GLN A 741 32.39 -31.95 11.45
CA GLN A 741 33.40 -31.80 12.48
C GLN A 741 34.05 -30.42 12.37
N LEU A 742 34.37 -29.82 13.51
CA LEU A 742 35.10 -28.57 13.57
C LEU A 742 36.60 -28.89 13.60
N ASN A 743 37.36 -28.38 12.63
CA ASN A 743 38.81 -28.55 12.59
C ASN A 743 39.50 -27.23 13.00
N THR A 744 39.95 -27.17 14.25
CA THR A 744 40.69 -26.02 14.79
C THR A 744 42.21 -26.20 14.73
N GLU A 745 42.72 -27.23 14.05
CA GLU A 745 44.15 -27.49 13.97
C GLU A 745 44.89 -26.28 13.37
N GLY A 746 45.92 -25.80 14.07
CA GLY A 746 46.68 -24.62 13.66
C GLY A 746 45.91 -23.29 13.70
N ILE A 747 44.75 -23.23 14.35
CA ILE A 747 43.95 -22.02 14.55
C ILE A 747 43.75 -21.78 16.05
N VAL A 748 44.11 -20.58 16.51
CA VAL A 748 43.77 -20.12 17.87
C VAL A 748 42.35 -19.58 17.84
N VAL A 749 41.43 -20.27 18.51
CA VAL A 749 40.04 -19.80 18.68
C VAL A 749 39.93 -19.09 20.01
N ALA A 750 39.52 -17.81 19.99
CA ALA A 750 39.50 -16.96 21.17
C ALA A 750 38.18 -16.20 21.33
N ARG A 751 37.77 -15.99 22.58
CA ARG A 751 36.58 -15.19 22.95
C ARG A 751 36.91 -13.76 23.37
N GLN A 752 38.20 -13.44 23.50
CA GLN A 752 38.68 -12.12 23.93
C GLN A 752 40.02 -11.82 23.27
N LEU A 753 40.32 -10.54 23.09
CA LEU A 753 41.60 -10.08 22.55
C LEU A 753 42.64 -9.96 23.68
N THR A 754 43.17 -11.09 24.13
CA THR A 754 44.19 -11.14 25.19
C THR A 754 45.60 -10.91 24.65
N ASP A 755 46.58 -10.71 25.55
CA ASP A 755 47.99 -10.58 25.14
C ASP A 755 48.54 -11.86 24.50
N GLU A 756 48.03 -13.04 24.87
CA GLU A 756 48.36 -14.32 24.22
C GLU A 756 47.87 -14.35 22.76
N VAL A 757 46.65 -13.88 22.51
CA VAL A 757 46.08 -13.79 21.15
C VAL A 757 46.91 -12.84 20.28
N LEU A 758 47.30 -11.69 20.84
CA LEU A 758 48.14 -10.72 20.16
C LEU A 758 49.55 -11.26 19.89
N SER A 759 50.09 -12.05 20.82
CA SER A 759 51.38 -12.72 20.66
C SER A 759 51.31 -13.77 19.53
N ALA A 760 50.24 -14.56 19.48
CA ALA A 760 50.02 -15.53 18.41
C ALA A 760 49.95 -14.86 17.03
N LEU A 761 49.26 -13.72 16.91
CA LEU A 761 49.24 -12.92 15.67
C LEU A 761 50.63 -12.41 15.29
N LYS A 762 51.40 -11.86 16.24
CA LYS A 762 52.78 -11.39 15.98
C LYS A 762 53.73 -12.49 15.51
N GLN A 763 53.47 -13.74 15.89
CA GLN A 763 54.25 -14.92 15.49
C GLN A 763 53.79 -15.52 14.15
N GLY A 764 52.88 -14.86 13.42
CA GLY A 764 52.37 -15.33 12.13
C GLY A 764 51.22 -16.35 12.23
N GLY A 765 50.65 -16.53 13.43
CA GLY A 765 49.56 -17.48 13.66
C GLY A 765 48.23 -17.09 13.00
N LYS A 766 47.33 -18.07 12.91
CA LYS A 766 45.93 -17.87 12.47
C LYS A 766 45.02 -17.78 13.69
N VAL A 767 44.22 -16.73 13.79
CA VAL A 767 43.29 -16.51 14.91
C VAL A 767 41.86 -16.38 14.40
N LEU A 768 40.95 -17.13 15.01
CA LEU A 768 39.51 -16.90 14.95
C LEU A 768 39.08 -16.21 16.24
N LEU A 769 38.73 -14.93 16.15
CA LEU A 769 38.25 -14.16 17.29
C LEU A 769 36.72 -14.05 17.23
N MET A 770 36.06 -14.48 18.29
CA MET A 770 34.61 -14.37 18.49
C MET A 770 34.39 -13.65 19.82
N PRO A 771 34.50 -12.31 19.87
CA PRO A 771 34.45 -11.58 21.13
C PRO A 771 33.11 -11.76 21.85
N GLY A 772 33.06 -11.63 23.17
CA GLY A 772 31.79 -11.65 23.91
C GLY A 772 30.94 -10.40 23.64
N LYS A 773 29.61 -10.53 23.64
CA LYS A 773 28.68 -9.40 23.42
C LYS A 773 28.91 -8.25 24.41
N GLU A 774 29.01 -8.57 25.70
CA GLU A 774 29.19 -7.55 26.75
C GLU A 774 30.55 -6.85 26.67
N ASP A 775 31.57 -7.54 26.13
CA ASP A 775 32.92 -7.00 25.99
C ASP A 775 33.01 -5.91 24.90
N CYS A 776 32.03 -5.86 23.97
CA CYS A 776 32.05 -4.96 22.81
C CYS A 776 30.77 -4.12 22.65
N LYS A 777 29.87 -4.11 23.63
CA LYS A 777 28.52 -3.53 23.49
C LYS A 777 28.48 -2.06 23.04
N GLU A 778 29.48 -1.26 23.41
CA GLU A 778 29.55 0.17 23.06
C GLU A 778 29.96 0.44 21.61
N VAL A 779 30.48 -0.57 20.92
CA VAL A 779 30.99 -0.49 19.54
C VAL A 779 30.27 -1.47 18.60
N THR A 780 29.12 -2.00 19.02
CA THR A 780 28.32 -2.97 18.24
C THR A 780 26.88 -2.53 18.09
N VAL A 781 26.23 -3.01 17.03
CA VAL A 781 24.77 -2.95 16.85
C VAL A 781 24.19 -4.35 17.10
N GLY A 782 22.96 -4.46 17.60
CA GLY A 782 22.31 -5.76 17.81
C GLY A 782 21.93 -6.46 16.51
N GLY A 783 21.83 -7.80 16.54
CA GLY A 783 21.29 -8.58 15.43
C GLY A 783 19.77 -8.45 15.28
N LEU A 784 19.31 -8.21 14.05
CA LEU A 784 17.89 -8.26 13.66
C LEU A 784 17.77 -9.14 12.41
N PHE A 785 16.92 -10.18 12.50
CA PHE A 785 16.76 -11.14 11.40
C PHE A 785 15.84 -10.62 10.31
N GLN A 786 14.69 -10.05 10.67
CA GLN A 786 13.85 -9.33 9.72
C GLN A 786 14.47 -7.96 9.36
N THR A 787 13.98 -7.30 8.33
CA THR A 787 14.31 -5.87 8.12
C THR A 787 13.58 -5.02 9.16
N ASP A 788 14.12 -3.84 9.48
CA ASP A 788 13.46 -2.94 10.41
C ASP A 788 12.01 -2.59 10.01
N TYR A 789 11.20 -2.33 11.04
CA TYR A 789 9.78 -2.06 10.90
C TYR A 789 9.55 -0.63 10.39
N TRP A 790 9.26 -0.52 9.10
CA TRP A 790 8.96 0.63 8.20
C TRP A 790 9.63 2.00 8.42
N ASN A 791 9.89 2.44 9.65
CA ASN A 791 10.63 3.66 9.96
C ASN A 791 11.41 3.58 11.29
N TYR A 792 12.71 3.32 11.20
CA TYR A 792 13.59 3.24 12.37
C TYR A 792 13.48 4.45 13.32
N ARG A 793 13.58 5.67 12.78
CA ARG A 793 13.59 6.90 13.58
C ARG A 793 12.33 7.05 14.44
N MET A 794 11.16 6.79 13.84
CA MET A 794 9.87 6.88 14.52
C MET A 794 9.77 5.88 15.67
N PHE A 795 9.96 4.58 15.39
CA PHE A 795 9.76 3.56 16.43
C PHE A 795 10.85 3.55 17.47
N LYS A 796 12.07 3.98 17.13
CA LYS A 796 13.09 4.25 18.14
C LYS A 796 12.61 5.35 19.11
N SER A 797 12.10 6.47 18.59
CA SER A 797 11.60 7.58 19.40
C SER A 797 10.44 7.15 20.31
N ILE A 798 9.50 6.36 19.77
CA ILE A 798 8.38 5.81 20.53
C ILE A 798 8.87 4.86 21.63
N CYS A 799 9.75 3.91 21.30
CA CYS A 799 10.34 2.98 22.28
C CYS A 799 11.05 3.72 23.41
N ASP A 800 11.88 4.72 23.10
CA ASP A 800 12.56 5.55 24.10
C ASP A 800 11.55 6.22 25.04
N ARG A 801 10.49 6.81 24.48
CA ARG A 801 9.41 7.49 25.24
C ARG A 801 8.68 6.53 26.19
N ILE A 802 8.31 5.34 25.72
CA ILE A 802 7.60 4.33 26.53
C ILE A 802 8.54 3.40 27.31
N LYS A 803 9.85 3.68 27.30
CA LYS A 803 10.90 2.93 28.02
C LYS A 803 10.97 1.44 27.65
N LYS A 804 10.80 1.12 26.37
CA LYS A 804 11.01 -0.23 25.81
C LYS A 804 12.31 -0.29 25.00
N PRO A 805 12.94 -1.46 24.86
CA PRO A 805 14.06 -1.63 23.93
C PRO A 805 13.66 -1.25 22.50
N ALA A 806 14.48 -0.44 21.85
CA ALA A 806 14.32 -0.16 20.42
C ALA A 806 14.85 -1.33 19.58
N SER A 807 14.29 -1.48 18.38
CA SER A 807 14.87 -2.37 17.36
C SER A 807 16.34 -2.00 17.10
N PRO A 808 17.22 -2.96 16.77
CA PRO A 808 18.55 -2.64 16.25
C PRO A 808 18.50 -1.76 15.00
N GLY A 809 17.45 -1.87 14.17
CA GLY A 809 17.27 -1.01 13.01
C GLY A 809 18.11 -1.38 11.79
N THR A 810 18.46 -2.65 11.62
CA THR A 810 19.22 -3.14 10.45
C THR A 810 18.29 -3.73 9.40
N LEU A 811 18.77 -3.84 8.16
CA LEU A 811 17.95 -4.17 6.98
C LEU A 811 18.37 -5.50 6.32
N GLY A 812 19.05 -6.37 7.08
CA GLY A 812 19.58 -7.65 6.62
C GLY A 812 21.10 -7.62 6.41
N ILE A 813 21.61 -8.58 5.65
CA ILE A 813 23.04 -8.73 5.35
C ILE A 813 23.31 -8.61 3.85
N LEU A 814 24.50 -8.14 3.50
CA LEU A 814 25.09 -8.20 2.17
C LEU A 814 26.26 -9.20 2.22
N THR A 815 26.26 -10.15 1.30
CA THR A 815 27.34 -11.13 1.13
C THR A 815 27.76 -11.23 -0.33
N ASN A 816 28.98 -11.75 -0.57
CA ASN A 816 29.40 -12.24 -1.88
C ASN A 816 29.38 -13.78 -1.86
N PRO A 817 28.37 -14.45 -2.48
CA PRO A 817 28.27 -15.90 -2.48
C PRO A 817 29.48 -16.64 -3.08
N GLU A 818 30.27 -15.97 -3.92
CA GLU A 818 31.48 -16.55 -4.53
C GLU A 818 32.70 -16.51 -3.61
N HIS A 819 32.61 -15.83 -2.46
CA HIS A 819 33.71 -15.77 -1.49
C HIS A 819 34.05 -17.18 -0.97
N ALA A 820 35.35 -17.49 -0.84
CA ALA A 820 35.81 -18.85 -0.52
C ALA A 820 35.25 -19.41 0.80
N LEU A 821 34.89 -18.53 1.74
CA LEU A 821 34.20 -18.85 2.99
C LEU A 821 32.87 -19.59 2.80
N PHE A 822 32.14 -19.33 1.71
CA PHE A 822 30.82 -19.91 1.46
C PHE A 822 30.85 -21.20 0.63
N LYS A 823 32.04 -21.73 0.30
CA LYS A 823 32.18 -22.96 -0.52
C LYS A 823 31.44 -24.18 0.04
N ASP A 824 31.28 -24.25 1.36
CA ASP A 824 30.47 -25.28 2.05
C ASP A 824 29.40 -24.67 2.96
N PHE A 825 28.98 -23.43 2.68
CA PHE A 825 27.80 -22.80 3.28
C PHE A 825 27.04 -22.04 2.20
N PRO A 826 26.19 -22.74 1.41
CA PRO A 826 25.41 -22.12 0.34
C PRO A 826 24.60 -20.93 0.86
N THR A 827 24.87 -19.76 0.30
CA THR A 827 24.20 -18.51 0.66
C THR A 827 23.83 -17.73 -0.60
N ASP A 828 22.84 -16.86 -0.46
CA ASP A 828 22.53 -15.82 -1.45
C ASP A 828 23.27 -14.53 -1.06
N PHE A 829 23.27 -13.53 -1.96
CA PHE A 829 23.88 -12.22 -1.72
C PHE A 829 23.19 -11.40 -0.62
N HIS A 830 22.06 -11.90 -0.11
CA HIS A 830 21.20 -11.29 0.91
C HIS A 830 20.87 -12.26 2.05
N THR A 831 20.23 -11.77 3.11
CA THR A 831 19.70 -12.61 4.20
C THR A 831 18.73 -13.66 3.67
N ASN A 832 18.81 -14.87 4.21
CA ASN A 832 17.82 -15.92 3.94
C ASN A 832 17.69 -16.84 5.18
N TRP A 833 16.76 -17.80 5.17
CA TRP A 833 16.30 -18.54 6.36
C TRP A 833 17.42 -19.20 7.19
N GLN A 834 18.48 -19.69 6.54
CA GLN A 834 19.63 -20.31 7.19
C GLN A 834 20.50 -19.37 8.02
N TRP A 835 20.35 -18.05 7.84
CA TRP A 835 21.09 -17.09 8.64
C TRP A 835 20.48 -16.83 10.01
N TYR A 836 19.25 -17.31 10.28
CA TYR A 836 18.51 -17.03 11.51
C TYR A 836 19.31 -17.25 12.80
N PRO A 837 19.85 -18.45 13.10
CA PRO A 837 20.55 -18.66 14.36
C PRO A 837 21.85 -17.85 14.47
N ILE A 838 22.47 -17.50 13.35
CA ILE A 838 23.70 -16.68 13.34
C ILE A 838 23.33 -15.22 13.64
N ILE A 839 22.36 -14.66 12.92
CA ILE A 839 21.93 -13.26 13.08
C ILE A 839 21.31 -13.03 14.45
N LYS A 840 20.44 -13.93 14.95
CA LYS A 840 19.84 -13.81 16.29
C LYS A 840 20.86 -13.80 17.42
N ASN A 841 22.01 -14.42 17.19
CA ASN A 841 23.12 -14.46 18.14
C ASN A 841 24.26 -13.50 17.75
N SER A 842 24.00 -12.52 16.87
CA SER A 842 24.99 -11.57 16.38
C SER A 842 24.93 -10.20 17.05
N TYR A 843 26.07 -9.51 17.00
CA TYR A 843 26.26 -8.14 17.45
C TYR A 843 27.34 -7.49 16.56
N PRO A 844 27.02 -7.17 15.28
CA PRO A 844 27.98 -6.65 14.31
C PRO A 844 28.80 -5.46 14.83
N LEU A 845 30.11 -5.48 14.54
CA LEU A 845 31.05 -4.43 14.96
C LEU A 845 30.93 -3.21 14.06
N ILE A 846 30.98 -2.01 14.63
CA ILE A 846 31.04 -0.76 13.87
C ILE A 846 32.48 -0.55 13.35
N LEU A 847 32.64 -0.51 12.03
CA LEU A 847 33.92 -0.41 11.33
C LEU A 847 34.15 0.96 10.69
N ASP A 848 33.47 2.00 11.17
CA ASP A 848 33.55 3.36 10.61
C ASP A 848 34.97 3.94 10.62
N ASN A 849 35.82 3.49 11.55
CA ASN A 849 37.22 3.90 11.67
C ASN A 849 38.19 3.12 10.77
N MET A 850 37.71 2.15 9.99
CA MET A 850 38.52 1.45 8.99
C MET A 850 38.66 2.30 7.72
N PRO A 851 39.65 2.01 6.85
CA PRO A 851 39.77 2.68 5.54
C PRO A 851 38.44 2.72 4.79
N GLU A 852 38.22 3.80 4.05
CA GLU A 852 36.96 4.07 3.36
C GLU A 852 36.56 2.90 2.47
N GLU A 853 37.52 2.32 1.76
CA GLU A 853 37.41 1.19 0.84
C GLU A 853 37.27 -0.20 1.51
N TYR A 854 37.47 -0.31 2.83
CA TYR A 854 37.43 -1.61 3.51
C TYR A 854 36.00 -2.15 3.59
N ARG A 855 35.77 -3.39 3.13
CA ARG A 855 34.47 -4.07 3.18
C ARG A 855 34.59 -5.40 3.96
N PRO A 856 33.71 -5.67 4.93
CA PRO A 856 33.68 -6.96 5.62
C PRO A 856 33.16 -8.07 4.67
N ILE A 857 33.48 -9.33 4.98
CA ILE A 857 33.04 -10.50 4.19
C ILE A 857 31.51 -10.69 4.30
N VAL A 858 30.98 -10.47 5.50
CA VAL A 858 29.54 -10.39 5.76
C VAL A 858 29.27 -9.02 6.37
N GLN A 859 28.59 -8.16 5.61
CA GLN A 859 28.21 -6.83 6.06
C GLN A 859 26.75 -6.83 6.49
N VAL A 860 26.45 -6.25 7.65
CA VAL A 860 25.06 -5.96 8.02
C VAL A 860 24.68 -4.59 7.47
N ILE A 861 23.52 -4.50 6.84
CA ILE A 861 23.03 -3.27 6.23
C ILE A 861 22.38 -2.43 7.35
N ASP A 862 22.94 -1.25 7.62
CA ASP A 862 22.39 -0.34 8.62
C ASP A 862 21.26 0.53 8.04
N ASN A 863 20.47 1.19 8.89
CA ASN A 863 19.47 2.15 8.45
C ASN A 863 20.08 3.48 7.98
N VAL A 864 19.28 4.21 7.19
CA VAL A 864 19.64 5.49 6.57
C VAL A 864 19.89 6.65 7.55
N GLU A 865 19.52 6.50 8.82
CA GLU A 865 19.77 7.54 9.84
C GLU A 865 21.21 7.47 10.36
N ARG A 866 21.78 6.26 10.45
CA ARG A 866 23.13 6.03 11.00
C ARG A 866 24.17 5.71 9.94
N ASN A 867 23.86 4.80 9.00
CA ASN A 867 24.78 4.27 7.99
C ASN A 867 26.12 3.77 8.58
N HIS A 868 26.12 3.05 9.70
CA HIS A 868 27.36 2.43 10.18
C HIS A 868 27.83 1.33 9.22
N LYS A 869 29.16 1.21 9.05
CA LYS A 869 29.79 0.08 8.36
C LYS A 869 29.82 -1.11 9.32
N LEU A 870 28.80 -1.97 9.29
CA LEU A 870 28.65 -3.06 10.26
C LEU A 870 29.27 -4.37 9.78
N GLY A 871 30.34 -4.81 10.44
CA GLY A 871 31.02 -6.08 10.15
C GLY A 871 30.51 -7.23 11.01
N LEU A 872 29.83 -8.21 10.40
CA LEU A 872 29.49 -9.47 11.06
C LEU A 872 30.65 -10.48 10.95
N VAL A 873 31.24 -10.61 9.77
CA VAL A 873 32.45 -11.41 9.53
C VAL A 873 33.44 -10.61 8.71
N PHE A 874 34.68 -10.51 9.17
CA PHE A 874 35.71 -9.73 8.51
C PHE A 874 37.11 -10.24 8.83
N GLU A 875 38.10 -9.91 8.01
CA GLU A 875 39.45 -10.46 8.12
C GLU A 875 40.55 -9.41 7.98
N LEU A 876 41.65 -9.60 8.71
CA LEU A 876 42.75 -8.64 8.80
C LEU A 876 44.10 -9.37 8.87
N ASN A 877 45.13 -8.77 8.29
CA ASN A 877 46.52 -9.09 8.62
C ASN A 877 46.94 -8.25 9.84
N VAL A 878 47.47 -8.89 10.87
CA VAL A 878 47.84 -8.22 12.13
C VAL A 878 49.20 -8.71 12.58
N GLY A 879 50.20 -7.82 12.57
CA GLY A 879 51.55 -8.15 13.06
C GLY A 879 52.24 -9.32 12.34
N GLY A 880 51.87 -9.62 11.09
CA GLY A 880 52.37 -10.76 10.31
C GLY A 880 51.51 -12.02 10.39
N GLY A 881 50.55 -12.09 11.32
CA GLY A 881 49.55 -13.15 11.41
C GLY A 881 48.24 -12.80 10.70
N LYS A 882 47.32 -13.75 10.69
CA LYS A 882 46.01 -13.65 10.01
C LYS A 882 44.87 -13.79 11.01
N LEU A 883 43.98 -12.80 11.01
CA LEU A 883 42.83 -12.73 11.90
C LEU A 883 41.54 -12.86 11.08
N LEU A 884 40.64 -13.76 11.51
CA LEU A 884 39.24 -13.77 11.13
C LEU A 884 38.43 -13.40 12.38
N VAL A 885 37.52 -12.42 12.25
CA VAL A 885 36.61 -12.04 13.34
C VAL A 885 35.20 -12.43 12.94
N CYS A 886 34.47 -13.05 13.87
CA CYS A 886 33.05 -13.34 13.73
C CYS A 886 32.29 -12.75 14.94
N MET A 887 31.45 -11.75 14.67
CA MET A 887 30.67 -11.02 15.67
C MET A 887 29.34 -11.70 15.97
N ALA A 888 29.40 -13.01 16.21
CA ALA A 888 28.26 -13.83 16.60
C ALA A 888 28.67 -14.91 17.61
N ASP A 889 27.76 -15.24 18.52
CA ASP A 889 27.93 -16.39 19.40
C ASP A 889 27.64 -17.70 18.65
N LEU A 890 28.68 -18.21 18.00
CA LEU A 890 28.62 -19.49 17.28
C LEU A 890 28.58 -20.71 18.21
N GLU A 891 28.86 -20.58 19.50
CA GLU A 891 28.70 -21.67 20.46
C GLU A 891 27.22 -21.97 20.72
N THR A 892 26.40 -20.91 20.75
CA THR A 892 24.94 -21.03 20.78
C THR A 892 24.40 -21.41 19.41
N ALA A 893 24.84 -20.74 18.34
CA ALA A 893 24.29 -20.98 17.00
C ALA A 893 24.54 -22.42 16.50
N ARG A 894 25.67 -23.05 16.85
CA ARG A 894 26.01 -24.44 16.43
C ARG A 894 25.09 -25.53 17.00
N ASN A 895 24.14 -25.18 17.87
CA ASN A 895 23.06 -26.09 18.27
C ASN A 895 22.05 -26.35 17.13
N THR A 896 22.18 -25.64 16.02
CA THR A 896 21.42 -25.85 14.77
C THR A 896 22.34 -26.39 13.66
N PRO A 897 21.81 -27.14 12.67
CA PRO A 897 22.59 -27.63 11.53
C PRO A 897 23.34 -26.52 10.78
N GLU A 898 22.66 -25.42 10.48
CA GLU A 898 23.19 -24.28 9.76
C GLU A 898 24.27 -23.53 10.55
N GLY A 899 24.10 -23.37 11.86
CA GLY A 899 25.11 -22.72 12.70
C GLY A 899 26.37 -23.58 12.85
N LEU A 900 26.22 -24.91 12.94
CA LEU A 900 27.35 -25.84 12.98
C LEU A 900 28.10 -25.82 11.63
N GLN A 901 27.36 -25.86 10.52
CA GLN A 901 27.94 -25.79 9.19
C GLN A 901 28.67 -24.47 8.96
N PHE A 902 28.09 -23.34 9.37
CA PHE A 902 28.71 -22.02 9.22
C PHE A 902 30.03 -21.95 9.99
N ASN A 903 30.04 -22.41 11.25
CA ASN A 903 31.25 -22.47 12.07
C ASN A 903 32.34 -23.35 11.41
N ALA A 904 31.96 -24.52 10.91
CA ALA A 904 32.90 -25.39 10.18
C ALA A 904 33.45 -24.70 8.92
N SER A 905 32.62 -23.96 8.20
CA SER A 905 33.01 -23.25 6.97
C SER A 905 34.00 -22.12 7.25
N LEU A 906 33.89 -21.41 8.39
CA LEU A 906 34.90 -20.44 8.83
C LEU A 906 36.27 -21.10 9.02
N LEU A 907 36.30 -22.23 9.74
CA LEU A 907 37.53 -22.97 10.02
C LEU A 907 38.15 -23.58 8.77
N GLU A 908 37.33 -24.14 7.88
CA GLU A 908 37.78 -24.68 6.58
C GLU A 908 38.38 -23.59 5.70
N TYR A 909 37.74 -22.42 5.64
CA TYR A 909 38.29 -21.26 4.95
C TYR A 909 39.66 -20.88 5.52
N MET A 910 39.79 -20.74 6.83
CA MET A 910 41.06 -20.43 7.50
C MET A 910 42.15 -21.50 7.33
N ASN A 911 41.76 -22.76 7.09
CA ASN A 911 42.68 -23.85 6.78
C ASN A 911 43.00 -23.97 5.29
N SER A 912 42.29 -23.23 4.44
CA SER A 912 42.52 -23.22 3.00
C SER A 912 43.63 -22.24 2.59
N PRO A 913 44.26 -22.44 1.42
CA PRO A 913 45.19 -21.47 0.84
C PRO A 913 44.51 -20.15 0.40
N GLU A 914 43.17 -20.09 0.42
CA GLU A 914 42.39 -18.90 0.05
C GLU A 914 42.29 -17.90 1.20
N PHE A 915 42.58 -18.29 2.45
CA PHE A 915 42.62 -17.35 3.58
C PHE A 915 43.84 -16.44 3.48
N LYS A 916 43.66 -15.34 2.77
CA LYS A 916 44.68 -14.33 2.47
C LYS A 916 44.08 -12.94 2.70
N PRO A 917 43.93 -12.51 3.97
CA PRO A 917 43.47 -11.17 4.27
C PRO A 917 44.29 -10.13 3.50
N ALA A 918 43.62 -9.14 2.91
CA ALA A 918 44.30 -8.12 2.12
C ALA A 918 44.69 -6.89 2.95
N THR A 919 43.91 -6.57 3.98
CA THR A 919 44.06 -5.34 4.77
C THR A 919 44.94 -5.57 5.99
N SER A 920 46.01 -4.80 6.11
CA SER A 920 46.93 -4.86 7.25
C SER A 920 46.65 -3.77 8.27
N VAL A 921 46.59 -4.14 9.56
CA VAL A 921 46.46 -3.20 10.67
C VAL A 921 47.49 -3.48 11.76
N SER A 922 47.84 -2.45 12.53
CA SER A 922 48.68 -2.63 13.72
C SER A 922 47.89 -3.32 14.84
N THR A 923 48.60 -3.91 15.82
CA THR A 923 47.93 -4.47 17.01
C THR A 923 47.19 -3.42 17.82
N GLU A 924 47.65 -2.17 17.79
CA GLU A 924 47.00 -1.05 18.48
C GLU A 924 45.74 -0.60 17.75
N SER A 925 45.79 -0.51 16.41
CA SER A 925 44.62 -0.29 15.57
C SER A 925 43.56 -1.38 15.79
N LEU A 926 43.96 -2.65 15.89
CA LEU A 926 43.05 -3.74 16.21
C LEU A 926 42.41 -3.57 17.60
N LYS A 927 43.18 -3.26 18.64
CA LYS A 927 42.64 -2.99 19.98
C LYS A 927 41.60 -1.87 19.93
N ASN A 928 41.92 -0.78 19.23
CA ASN A 928 41.05 0.39 19.12
C ASN A 928 39.70 0.07 18.47
N LEU A 929 39.60 -0.91 17.57
CA LEU A 929 38.31 -1.34 17.00
C LEU A 929 37.32 -1.84 18.07
N PHE A 930 37.81 -2.38 19.18
CA PHE A 930 36.96 -2.96 20.23
C PHE A 930 36.72 -2.04 21.43
N VAL A 931 37.42 -0.90 21.53
CA VAL A 931 37.34 -0.01 22.70
C VAL A 931 37.08 1.46 22.37
N ALA A 932 37.45 1.92 21.18
CA ALA A 932 37.26 3.33 20.81
C ALA A 932 35.77 3.57 20.50
N GLY A 933 35.11 4.33 21.36
CA GLY A 933 33.72 4.72 21.14
C GLY A 933 33.54 5.40 19.79
N VAL A 934 32.42 5.11 19.12
CA VAL A 934 32.06 5.75 17.84
C VAL A 934 31.36 7.08 18.14
N GLN A 935 31.50 8.08 17.26
CA GLN A 935 30.70 9.31 17.35
C GLN A 935 29.21 8.96 17.26
N LYS A 936 28.48 9.17 18.36
CA LYS A 936 27.02 9.04 18.40
C LYS A 936 26.42 10.40 18.00
N GLU A 937 26.12 10.60 16.72
CA GLU A 937 25.30 11.75 16.30
C GLU A 937 23.84 11.55 16.78
N GLY A 938 23.22 12.61 17.31
CA GLY A 938 21.85 12.52 17.84
C GLY A 938 20.81 12.38 16.72
N ILE A 939 19.98 11.34 16.79
CA ILE A 939 18.83 11.17 15.89
C ILE A 939 17.69 12.06 16.39
N LYS A 940 17.13 12.90 15.49
CA LYS A 940 15.99 13.77 15.83
C LYS A 940 14.75 12.94 16.15
N VAL A 941 14.00 13.36 17.18
CA VAL A 941 12.73 12.73 17.59
C VAL A 941 11.70 12.81 16.46
N LEU A 942 10.96 11.72 16.26
CA LEU A 942 9.79 11.65 15.37
C LEU A 942 8.68 10.87 16.09
N ASP A 943 7.56 11.52 16.35
CA ASP A 943 6.42 10.93 17.06
C ASP A 943 5.37 10.37 16.09
N ASN A 944 4.47 9.53 16.62
CA ASN A 944 3.32 8.99 15.92
C ASN A 944 2.06 9.17 16.78
N ILE A 945 1.00 9.70 16.17
CA ILE A 945 -0.24 10.09 16.86
C ILE A 945 -0.99 8.91 17.48
N SER A 946 -0.77 7.69 16.97
CA SER A 946 -1.37 6.47 17.53
C SER A 946 -0.85 6.12 18.93
N TYR A 947 0.21 6.81 19.38
CA TYR A 947 0.83 6.64 20.69
C TYR A 947 0.74 7.89 21.58
N ASP A 948 0.00 8.91 21.15
CA ASP A 948 -0.18 10.19 21.85
C ASP A 948 -1.23 10.14 22.98
#